data_AF-A0A352WI70-F1
#
_entry.id   AF-A0A352WI70-F1
#
_cell.length_a   1.000
_cell.length_b   1.000
_cell.length_c   1.000
_cell.angle_alpha   90.00
_cell.angle_beta   90.00
_cell.angle_gamma   90.00
#
_symmetry.space_group_name_H-M   'P 1'
#
loop_
_entity.id
_entity.type
_entity.pdbx_description
1 polymer ?
#
loop_
_entity_poly.entity_id
_entity_poly.type
_entity_poly.pdbx_seq_one_letter_code
_entity_poly.pdbx_strand_id
1 'polypeptide(L)'
;MSKKSDNNRRVRQLAAAFIAVAFLVVMIFVSVSQNKDQISEAADAVITAEPQDITVIRGSKGRFTVKAEGTGLTYQWQVSTNGGESWAKSSADGCTTSSIVVTATKTMDGRMFRCCVTKGNTKYYSQPAKLTTLAVLSVQPKNSETKVGNSAVFIVKSRSSKASFQWEVNTGSGWKKSSADGNTSASLTVTASATMNNYKFRCKVTNGTWTEYSNTVTLKIKPAITKQPANTTGYNGYTTKFYVTAKGVNLKYQWQVYTAEGKWVKSSSEGNDTRALAIKTSANLNGKKYRCKITSGSYVIYTNVVVLKVKTKILTQPENVNVMSGNKASFSVKAVGTGLTYQWQVSTDGGSTWKKSGATGAATSKITVNATEKFNMYRFRCIITDGSLKTISDSAILSVSAALTDDEKAKLAEIKKYSYKLIPLTNDICNYFLLQTDNPDPNSFVMFDEKSKYSDEKVKFTLAPLYSDVKYENTDTLRVKGGYIFNCGNTDGGTISLKMGVQRSKYDNGYYYSETVYIDTGITLSLIAFKDRTDYLIDKYVGDKTDFFDKMDAIQSGFSSECLYQGVWIRGELHKSETSPYYGISTSPHVDQIFYIQDPYYRDSSKPMLISYLYPLKYDSIGFPSMMTGIAKRLEPTATYEWSTSAHYLVDITFNGKTKTYGGAGHGGGQEITESDIIYWYKFDGSSDDACRTKDIAEIKSMVCEYGALTIPTDKDESEALTWAKVRKQVGEGKYVRLILLTSIFGGSSIGYTYLYDDGSTTEGSQGWGNIGHMYNTWFEGRYYNKWEYYYPGATFEKTVEDVQPSITIKDPVINIPKDGKEYFMYGTRIENGRYVYKARPLSECGYDSTTGKFKGYYTYYYHADKEAWDLNDFTEYVFYKDENGKEVYIDDNEEFKDSLTITMEEAKAMNLDKNTNVDPSSFLIYDMKSEPGTRGSN
;
A
#
# COMPACT_ATOMS: atom_id res chain seq x y z
N MET A 1 -30.61 14.32 46.60
CA MET A 1 -30.89 15.00 47.89
C MET A 1 -29.69 15.90 48.20
N SER A 2 -29.85 17.23 48.23
CA SER A 2 -30.18 18.05 49.42
C SER A 2 -29.04 18.23 50.43
N LYS A 3 -28.36 19.39 50.36
CA LYS A 3 -27.96 20.29 51.48
C LYS A 3 -27.54 21.62 50.83
N LYS A 4 -28.37 22.68 50.79
CA LYS A 4 -28.64 23.67 51.86
C LYS A 4 -27.38 24.18 52.57
N SER A 5 -26.81 25.30 52.09
CA SER A 5 -26.87 26.64 52.74
C SER A 5 -25.90 27.64 52.07
N ASP A 6 -26.24 28.94 52.10
CA ASP A 6 -25.38 30.14 51.95
C ASP A 6 -24.36 30.15 50.78
N ASN A 7 -24.56 30.80 49.63
CA ASN A 7 -25.39 31.93 49.23
C ASN A 7 -25.06 33.30 49.87
N ASN A 8 -24.85 34.30 49.00
CA ASN A 8 -24.94 35.76 49.25
C ASN A 8 -24.00 36.46 50.26
N ARG A 9 -22.71 36.63 49.91
CA ARG A 9 -21.90 37.72 50.53
C ARG A 9 -20.84 38.46 49.67
N ARG A 10 -20.72 38.21 48.36
CA ARG A 10 -19.69 38.87 47.51
C ARG A 10 -20.16 39.43 46.14
N VAL A 11 -21.44 39.79 46.02
CA VAL A 11 -21.92 40.70 44.94
C VAL A 11 -22.76 41.82 45.54
N ARG A 12 -22.18 42.51 46.53
CA ARG A 12 -22.68 43.79 47.07
C ARG A 12 -21.51 44.73 47.29
N GLN A 13 -21.28 45.65 46.35
CA GLN A 13 -21.13 47.10 46.55
C GLN A 13 -20.71 47.78 45.23
N LEU A 14 -21.01 49.08 45.10
CA LEU A 14 -20.78 49.96 43.93
C LEU A 14 -21.70 49.65 42.72
N ALA A 15 -22.96 50.09 42.60
CA ALA A 15 -23.70 51.32 43.00
C ALA A 15 -23.90 52.34 41.86
N ALA A 16 -25.06 53.02 41.88
CA ALA A 16 -25.66 53.88 40.86
C ALA A 16 -26.13 53.14 39.57
N ALA A 17 -27.39 53.21 39.11
CA ALA A 17 -28.66 53.73 39.66
C ALA A 17 -29.83 53.04 38.85
N PHE A 18 -31.14 53.18 39.09
CA PHE A 18 -31.97 54.13 39.86
C PHE A 18 -33.10 53.39 40.64
N ILE A 19 -33.64 54.09 41.64
CA ILE A 19 -35.05 54.22 42.12
C ILE A 19 -36.14 53.53 41.25
N ALA A 20 -37.27 52.98 41.71
CA ALA A 20 -37.86 52.56 43.01
C ALA A 20 -39.30 52.05 42.68
N VAL A 21 -40.14 51.39 43.50
CA VAL A 21 -40.06 50.70 44.81
C VAL A 21 -41.24 49.69 44.86
N ALA A 22 -41.29 48.77 45.84
CA ALA A 22 -42.50 47.99 46.17
C ALA A 22 -42.74 47.99 47.69
N PHE A 23 -43.98 47.64 48.09
CA PHE A 23 -44.53 47.56 49.47
C PHE A 23 -44.84 48.90 50.18
N LEU A 24 -45.82 49.04 51.10
CA LEU A 24 -47.11 48.39 51.42
C LEU A 24 -47.71 49.18 52.64
N VAL A 25 -48.92 48.85 53.13
CA VAL A 25 -49.42 49.01 54.54
C VAL A 25 -50.57 50.03 54.81
N VAL A 26 -51.79 49.47 54.98
CA VAL A 26 -52.85 49.77 56.00
C VAL A 26 -53.90 50.89 55.76
N MET A 27 -54.99 50.74 56.53
CA MET A 27 -56.40 51.10 56.31
C MET A 27 -56.91 52.36 57.06
N ILE A 28 -57.88 53.03 56.43
CA ILE A 28 -59.11 53.66 57.01
C ILE A 28 -58.95 54.83 58.02
N PHE A 29 -59.56 56.00 57.74
CA PHE A 29 -60.71 56.54 58.51
C PHE A 29 -61.35 57.83 57.89
N VAL A 30 -62.67 57.76 57.67
CA VAL A 30 -63.73 58.82 57.82
C VAL A 30 -63.75 60.11 56.96
N SER A 31 -64.70 60.09 56.00
CA SER A 31 -65.81 61.05 55.79
C SER A 31 -65.65 62.47 55.19
N VAL A 32 -66.74 62.87 54.52
CA VAL A 32 -67.06 64.17 53.87
C VAL A 32 -66.40 64.35 52.49
N SER A 33 -67.11 64.66 51.39
CA SER A 33 -68.49 65.16 51.23
C SER A 33 -69.38 64.29 50.33
N GLN A 34 -70.70 64.45 50.48
CA GLN A 34 -71.73 63.86 49.63
C GLN A 34 -71.89 64.59 48.28
N ASN A 35 -72.62 63.93 47.39
CA ASN A 35 -73.48 64.48 46.34
C ASN A 35 -72.89 64.82 44.95
N LYS A 36 -73.18 63.87 44.05
CA LYS A 36 -74.14 63.99 42.93
C LYS A 36 -73.61 64.19 41.52
N ASP A 37 -74.18 63.34 40.66
CA ASP A 37 -74.52 63.51 39.25
C ASP A 37 -73.38 63.86 38.28
N GLN A 38 -73.02 62.91 37.40
CA GLN A 38 -73.33 62.96 35.97
C GLN A 38 -72.71 61.79 35.17
N ILE A 39 -73.55 61.14 34.34
CA ILE A 39 -73.30 60.64 32.97
C ILE A 39 -72.18 59.60 32.70
N SER A 40 -72.50 58.65 31.82
CA SER A 40 -71.61 57.60 31.30
C SER A 40 -70.55 58.11 30.32
N GLU A 41 -69.32 57.60 30.39
CA GLU A 41 -68.37 57.72 29.28
C GLU A 41 -67.50 56.45 29.11
N ALA A 42 -67.26 56.05 27.87
CA ALA A 42 -66.59 54.80 27.53
C ALA A 42 -65.09 55.01 27.26
N ALA A 43 -64.25 54.59 28.22
CA ALA A 43 -62.79 54.72 28.21
C ALA A 43 -62.16 54.64 26.80
N ASP A 44 -61.44 55.69 26.43
CA ASP A 44 -61.06 55.93 25.03
C ASP A 44 -60.00 54.96 24.49
N ALA A 45 -60.00 54.72 23.18
CA ALA A 45 -59.02 53.81 22.60
C ALA A 45 -57.65 54.49 22.50
N VAL A 46 -56.64 53.92 23.14
CA VAL A 46 -55.27 54.46 23.14
C VAL A 46 -54.30 53.41 22.63
N ILE A 47 -53.42 53.78 21.70
CA ILE A 47 -52.28 52.95 21.30
C ILE A 47 -51.23 53.03 22.41
N THR A 48 -50.96 51.91 23.07
CA THR A 48 -50.06 51.81 24.24
C THR A 48 -48.71 51.16 23.92
N ALA A 49 -48.54 50.59 22.73
CA ALA A 49 -47.21 50.25 22.19
C ALA A 49 -47.17 50.36 20.66
N GLU A 50 -46.22 51.14 20.17
CA GLU A 50 -45.97 51.38 18.74
C GLU A 50 -45.16 50.25 18.09
N PRO A 51 -45.40 49.94 16.80
CA PRO A 51 -44.55 49.01 16.07
C PRO A 51 -43.12 49.55 15.95
N GLN A 52 -42.16 48.63 15.94
CA GLN A 52 -40.74 48.93 15.87
C GLN A 52 -40.17 48.58 14.49
N ASP A 53 -39.13 49.30 14.06
CA ASP A 53 -38.34 48.96 12.89
C ASP A 53 -37.80 47.52 12.99
N ILE A 54 -37.88 46.76 11.89
CA ILE A 54 -37.38 45.38 11.85
C ILE A 54 -36.40 45.17 10.70
N THR A 55 -35.35 44.38 10.96
CA THR A 55 -34.40 43.94 9.95
C THR A 55 -34.56 42.44 9.72
N VAL A 56 -34.82 42.04 8.47
CA VAL A 56 -35.25 40.67 8.13
C VAL A 56 -34.46 40.16 6.92
N ILE A 57 -33.99 38.91 6.95
CA ILE A 57 -33.32 38.28 5.81
C ILE A 57 -34.37 37.99 4.73
N ARG A 58 -34.07 38.24 3.46
CA ARG A 58 -34.99 37.96 2.33
C ARG A 58 -35.46 36.51 2.34
N GLY A 59 -36.75 36.29 2.12
CA GLY A 59 -37.44 35.01 2.29
C GLY A 59 -38.00 34.76 3.69
N SER A 60 -37.44 35.37 4.74
CA SER A 60 -37.96 35.21 6.10
C SER A 60 -39.18 36.10 6.35
N LYS A 61 -40.06 35.67 7.27
CA LYS A 61 -41.20 36.45 7.75
C LYS A 61 -40.77 37.40 8.87
N GLY A 62 -41.06 38.69 8.72
CA GLY A 62 -41.01 39.69 9.79
C GLY A 62 -42.39 39.97 10.36
N ARG A 63 -42.49 40.38 11.63
CA ARG A 63 -43.76 40.75 12.28
C ARG A 63 -43.67 42.18 12.82
N PHE A 64 -44.67 43.00 12.51
CA PHE A 64 -44.95 44.24 13.22
C PHE A 64 -46.14 44.02 14.15
N THR A 65 -46.11 44.59 15.34
CA THR A 65 -47.17 44.46 16.35
C THR A 65 -47.50 45.85 16.90
N VAL A 66 -48.77 46.13 17.12
CA VAL A 66 -49.26 47.31 17.85
C VAL A 66 -50.02 46.81 19.09
N LYS A 67 -49.96 47.54 20.20
CA LYS A 67 -50.88 47.33 21.33
C LYS A 67 -51.79 48.54 21.46
N ALA A 68 -53.06 48.28 21.72
CA ALA A 68 -54.04 49.31 22.03
C ALA A 68 -54.99 48.81 23.13
N GLU A 69 -55.41 49.73 23.98
CA GLU A 69 -56.35 49.48 25.08
C GLU A 69 -57.74 50.02 24.72
N GLY A 70 -58.78 49.33 25.21
CA GLY A 70 -60.18 49.57 24.86
C GLY A 70 -60.89 48.30 24.37
N THR A 71 -62.23 48.28 24.47
CA THR A 71 -63.08 47.18 23.98
C THR A 71 -63.62 47.48 22.59
N GLY A 72 -63.91 46.43 21.80
CA GLY A 72 -64.50 46.58 20.46
C GLY A 72 -63.55 47.14 19.38
N LEU A 73 -62.24 47.03 19.56
CA LEU A 73 -61.25 47.56 18.61
C LEU A 73 -61.16 46.72 17.33
N THR A 74 -61.09 47.39 16.19
CA THR A 74 -60.74 46.79 14.89
C THR A 74 -59.43 47.36 14.36
N TYR A 75 -58.68 46.57 13.60
CA TYR A 75 -57.34 46.93 13.12
C TYR A 75 -57.30 46.93 11.59
N GLN A 76 -56.53 47.83 11.01
CA GLN A 76 -56.19 47.83 9.58
C GLN A 76 -54.76 48.33 9.39
N TRP A 77 -53.85 47.42 9.10
CA TRP A 77 -52.49 47.77 8.71
C TRP A 77 -52.44 48.43 7.34
N GLN A 78 -51.59 49.43 7.23
CA GLN A 78 -51.27 50.18 6.02
C GLN A 78 -49.77 50.07 5.73
N VAL A 79 -49.41 50.15 4.45
CA VAL A 79 -48.04 50.14 3.95
C VAL A 79 -47.77 51.39 3.11
N SER A 80 -46.58 51.97 3.27
CA SER A 80 -46.06 53.06 2.45
C SER A 80 -44.84 52.59 1.65
N THR A 81 -44.80 52.95 0.38
CA THR A 81 -43.68 52.71 -0.54
C THR A 81 -42.86 53.96 -0.85
N ASN A 82 -43.27 55.12 -0.32
CA ASN A 82 -42.66 56.43 -0.54
C ASN A 82 -42.38 57.14 0.80
N GLY A 83 -41.64 56.49 1.69
CA GLY A 83 -41.10 57.12 2.90
C GLY A 83 -42.12 57.65 3.91
N GLY A 84 -43.39 57.23 3.83
CA GLY A 84 -44.47 57.68 4.71
C GLY A 84 -45.37 58.79 4.13
N GLU A 85 -45.10 59.29 2.92
CA GLU A 85 -45.93 60.32 2.26
C GLU A 85 -47.34 59.82 1.91
N SER A 86 -47.48 58.58 1.43
CA SER A 86 -48.78 57.97 1.09
C SER A 86 -48.92 56.55 1.65
N TRP A 87 -50.17 56.12 1.87
CA TRP A 87 -50.50 54.91 2.63
C TRP A 87 -51.62 54.10 1.99
N ALA A 88 -51.30 52.90 1.51
CA ALA A 88 -52.27 51.93 1.02
C ALA A 88 -52.63 50.92 2.12
N LYS A 89 -53.82 50.31 2.07
CA LYS A 89 -54.13 49.15 2.93
C LYS A 89 -53.17 48.00 2.60
N SER A 90 -52.58 47.39 3.62
CA SER A 90 -51.80 46.16 3.42
C SER A 90 -52.74 44.96 3.29
N SER A 91 -52.36 44.00 2.45
CA SER A 91 -53.08 42.74 2.22
C SER A 91 -52.33 41.50 2.76
N ALA A 92 -51.27 41.69 3.54
CA ALA A 92 -50.48 40.58 4.08
C ALA A 92 -51.13 39.94 5.33
N ASP A 93 -50.68 38.73 5.68
CA ASP A 93 -51.21 37.92 6.79
C ASP A 93 -51.33 38.75 8.09
N GLY A 94 -52.52 38.74 8.70
CA GLY A 94 -52.78 39.47 9.96
C GLY A 94 -53.04 40.98 9.80
N CYS A 95 -53.16 41.51 8.58
CA CYS A 95 -53.42 42.94 8.33
C CYS A 95 -54.69 43.53 8.99
N THR A 96 -55.61 42.70 9.48
CA THR A 96 -56.79 43.10 10.26
C THR A 96 -56.70 42.80 11.76
N THR A 97 -55.52 42.49 12.27
CA THR A 97 -55.27 42.14 13.68
C THR A 97 -54.22 43.07 14.33
N SER A 98 -53.98 42.92 15.63
CA SER A 98 -52.93 43.65 16.36
C SER A 98 -51.50 43.36 15.87
N SER A 99 -51.28 42.41 14.96
CA SER A 99 -49.96 42.21 14.33
C SER A 99 -50.06 41.77 12.88
N ILE A 100 -49.20 42.33 12.02
CA ILE A 100 -49.06 41.93 10.61
C ILE A 100 -47.75 41.17 10.40
N VAL A 101 -47.80 40.14 9.55
CA VAL A 101 -46.63 39.34 9.17
C VAL A 101 -46.35 39.54 7.68
N VAL A 102 -45.11 39.87 7.33
CA VAL A 102 -44.67 40.16 5.96
C VAL A 102 -43.43 39.33 5.60
N THR A 103 -43.45 38.67 4.44
CA THR A 103 -42.26 38.01 3.90
C THR A 103 -41.34 39.05 3.29
N ALA A 104 -40.10 39.15 3.78
CA ALA A 104 -39.12 40.11 3.27
C ALA A 104 -38.67 39.74 1.86
N THR A 105 -38.72 40.68 0.93
CA THR A 105 -38.18 40.53 -0.44
C THR A 105 -37.36 41.76 -0.81
N LYS A 106 -36.56 41.71 -1.88
CA LYS A 106 -35.74 42.84 -2.31
C LYS A 106 -36.54 44.13 -2.56
N THR A 107 -37.81 44.04 -2.98
CA THR A 107 -38.68 45.19 -3.28
C THR A 107 -39.48 45.69 -2.07
N MET A 108 -39.29 45.07 -0.90
CA MET A 108 -39.89 45.46 0.39
C MET A 108 -38.91 46.28 1.25
N ASP A 109 -37.66 46.44 0.80
CA ASP A 109 -36.64 47.21 1.50
C ASP A 109 -37.02 48.69 1.63
N GLY A 110 -36.94 49.23 2.83
CA GLY A 110 -37.29 50.62 3.14
C GLY A 110 -38.79 50.92 3.20
N ARG A 111 -39.68 49.96 2.95
CA ARG A 111 -41.13 50.16 3.13
C ARG A 111 -41.48 50.39 4.59
N MET A 112 -42.46 51.25 4.83
CA MET A 112 -42.96 51.54 6.18
C MET A 112 -44.36 50.95 6.39
N PHE A 113 -44.65 50.56 7.63
CA PHE A 113 -45.91 49.97 8.06
C PHE A 113 -46.47 50.75 9.24
N ARG A 114 -47.77 51.01 9.25
CA ARG A 114 -48.49 51.56 10.40
C ARG A 114 -49.84 50.87 10.56
N CYS A 115 -50.38 50.81 11.77
CA CYS A 115 -51.71 50.27 12.02
C CYS A 115 -52.72 51.39 12.25
N CYS A 116 -53.88 51.30 11.60
CA CYS A 116 -55.06 52.09 11.91
C CYS A 116 -55.94 51.28 12.88
N VAL A 117 -55.98 51.67 14.15
CA VAL A 117 -56.87 51.11 15.17
C VAL A 117 -58.17 51.93 15.16
N THR A 118 -59.32 51.27 15.11
CA THR A 118 -60.63 51.93 15.02
C THR A 118 -61.54 51.48 16.17
N LYS A 119 -62.11 52.45 16.90
CA LYS A 119 -63.13 52.24 17.95
C LYS A 119 -64.38 53.04 17.54
N GLY A 120 -65.48 52.34 17.27
CA GLY A 120 -66.66 52.97 16.69
C GLY A 120 -66.31 53.65 15.36
N ASN A 121 -66.50 54.97 15.28
CA ASN A 121 -66.16 55.78 14.11
C ASN A 121 -64.76 56.46 14.19
N THR A 122 -64.08 56.40 15.33
CA THR A 122 -62.81 57.11 15.58
C THR A 122 -61.61 56.25 15.18
N LYS A 123 -60.62 56.85 14.52
CA LYS A 123 -59.41 56.19 14.01
C LYS A 123 -58.15 56.75 14.67
N TYR A 124 -57.30 55.85 15.14
CA TYR A 124 -55.99 56.13 15.73
C TYR A 124 -54.92 55.46 14.87
N TYR A 125 -53.90 56.21 14.47
CA TYR A 125 -52.81 55.70 13.64
C TYR A 125 -51.55 55.50 14.47
N SER A 126 -50.96 54.31 14.40
CA SER A 126 -49.65 54.04 14.98
C SER A 126 -48.57 54.86 14.28
N GLN A 127 -47.42 55.01 14.94
CA GLN A 127 -46.21 55.50 14.29
C GLN A 127 -45.79 54.54 13.14
N PRO A 128 -45.18 55.07 12.06
CA PRO A 128 -44.56 54.27 11.01
C PRO A 128 -43.36 53.46 11.51
N ALA A 129 -43.32 52.17 11.17
CA ALA A 129 -42.18 51.28 11.39
C ALA A 129 -41.61 50.77 10.06
N LYS A 130 -40.29 50.83 9.89
CA LYS A 130 -39.57 50.48 8.65
C LYS A 130 -39.17 49.01 8.60
N LEU A 131 -39.33 48.40 7.42
CA LEU A 131 -38.76 47.10 7.09
C LEU A 131 -37.42 47.28 6.36
N THR A 132 -36.34 46.76 6.92
CA THR A 132 -35.03 46.65 6.26
C THR A 132 -34.78 45.20 5.86
N THR A 133 -34.36 44.93 4.62
CA THR A 133 -34.19 43.57 4.08
C THR A 133 -32.74 43.23 3.73
N LEU A 134 -32.20 42.21 4.38
CA LEU A 134 -30.83 41.74 4.15
C LEU A 134 -30.78 40.62 3.10
N ALA A 135 -29.75 40.64 2.25
CA ALA A 135 -29.42 39.51 1.39
C ALA A 135 -29.15 38.24 2.20
N VAL A 136 -29.38 37.07 1.61
CA VAL A 136 -29.06 35.79 2.26
C VAL A 136 -27.53 35.67 2.39
N LEU A 137 -26.77 36.11 1.39
CA LEU A 137 -25.31 36.19 1.40
C LEU A 137 -24.81 37.39 2.23
N SER A 138 -23.88 37.12 3.15
CA SER A 138 -23.08 38.12 3.87
C SER A 138 -21.69 38.32 3.29
N VAL A 139 -21.12 37.34 2.58
CA VAL A 139 -19.83 37.43 1.90
C VAL A 139 -19.93 36.85 0.50
N GLN A 140 -19.36 37.57 -0.47
CA GLN A 140 -19.25 37.19 -1.88
C GLN A 140 -17.87 36.58 -2.18
N PRO A 141 -17.75 35.65 -3.13
CA PRO A 141 -16.47 35.08 -3.51
C PRO A 141 -15.63 36.07 -4.33
N LYS A 142 -14.33 35.80 -4.44
CA LYS A 142 -13.37 36.59 -5.22
C LYS A 142 -12.81 35.77 -6.38
N ASN A 143 -12.31 36.45 -7.42
CA ASN A 143 -11.53 35.81 -8.49
C ASN A 143 -10.30 35.10 -7.90
N SER A 144 -9.88 34.00 -8.52
CA SER A 144 -8.74 33.20 -8.07
C SER A 144 -7.75 32.95 -9.20
N GLU A 145 -6.47 32.88 -8.86
CA GLU A 145 -5.39 32.69 -9.82
C GLU A 145 -4.30 31.80 -9.21
N THR A 146 -4.17 30.57 -9.71
CA THR A 146 -3.29 29.55 -9.12
C THR A 146 -2.55 28.75 -10.19
N LYS A 147 -1.54 27.97 -9.79
CA LYS A 147 -0.75 27.12 -10.69
C LYS A 147 -1.51 25.85 -11.07
N VAL A 148 -1.24 25.28 -12.26
CA VAL A 148 -1.74 23.94 -12.60
C VAL A 148 -1.30 22.93 -11.52
N GLY A 149 -2.25 22.19 -10.97
CA GLY A 149 -2.06 21.21 -9.88
C GLY A 149 -2.33 21.76 -8.48
N ASN A 150 -2.43 23.08 -8.29
CA ASN A 150 -2.77 23.68 -7.00
C ASN A 150 -4.29 23.87 -6.88
N SER A 151 -4.79 23.93 -5.64
CA SER A 151 -6.19 24.28 -5.37
C SER A 151 -6.45 25.78 -5.49
N ALA A 152 -7.66 26.13 -5.94
CA ALA A 152 -8.26 27.45 -5.85
C ALA A 152 -9.52 27.35 -4.97
N VAL A 153 -9.66 28.23 -3.97
CA VAL A 153 -10.78 28.19 -3.02
C VAL A 153 -11.68 29.40 -3.22
N PHE A 154 -12.99 29.17 -3.35
CA PHE A 154 -14.03 30.19 -3.46
C PHE A 154 -14.97 30.11 -2.26
N ILE A 155 -15.12 31.21 -1.52
CA ILE A 155 -15.85 31.24 -0.24
C ILE A 155 -17.03 32.20 -0.33
N VAL A 156 -18.19 31.76 0.14
CA VAL A 156 -19.35 32.57 0.49
C VAL A 156 -19.60 32.50 2.00
N LYS A 157 -20.40 33.42 2.53
CA LYS A 157 -21.02 33.27 3.86
C LYS A 157 -22.49 33.64 3.77
N SER A 158 -23.32 32.97 4.55
CA SER A 158 -24.75 33.24 4.68
C SER A 158 -25.06 34.02 5.97
N ARG A 159 -26.18 34.73 6.00
CA ARG A 159 -26.83 35.28 7.21
C ARG A 159 -27.87 34.34 7.80
N SER A 160 -28.39 33.40 6.99
CA SER A 160 -29.35 32.38 7.42
C SER A 160 -28.63 31.09 7.79
N SER A 161 -28.94 30.55 8.97
CA SER A 161 -28.53 29.20 9.40
C SER A 161 -29.23 28.09 8.61
N LYS A 162 -30.36 28.38 7.96
CA LYS A 162 -31.09 27.45 7.06
C LYS A 162 -30.62 27.51 5.61
N ALA A 163 -29.43 28.05 5.34
CA ALA A 163 -28.93 28.20 3.97
C ALA A 163 -28.32 26.91 3.44
N SER A 164 -28.80 26.45 2.28
CA SER A 164 -28.11 25.45 1.47
C SER A 164 -27.44 26.10 0.26
N PHE A 165 -26.33 25.50 -0.15
CA PHE A 165 -25.44 26.01 -1.19
C PHE A 165 -25.43 25.04 -2.37
N GLN A 166 -25.27 25.57 -3.58
CA GLN A 166 -25.03 24.80 -4.79
C GLN A 166 -24.10 25.62 -5.68
N TRP A 167 -22.84 25.22 -5.78
CA TRP A 167 -21.91 25.84 -6.71
C TRP A 167 -22.21 25.44 -8.15
N GLU A 168 -22.01 26.39 -9.04
CA GLU A 168 -22.17 26.24 -10.47
C GLU A 168 -20.91 26.73 -11.18
N VAL A 169 -20.50 25.99 -12.20
CA VAL A 169 -19.37 26.30 -13.08
C VAL A 169 -19.89 26.59 -14.49
N ASN A 170 -19.23 27.52 -15.18
CA ASN A 170 -19.46 27.82 -16.59
C ASN A 170 -18.11 27.75 -17.33
N THR A 171 -18.04 26.80 -18.26
CA THR A 171 -16.86 26.46 -19.05
C THR A 171 -16.85 27.12 -20.44
N GLY A 172 -17.81 28.01 -20.69
CA GLY A 172 -18.08 28.64 -22.00
C GLY A 172 -19.44 28.27 -22.60
N SER A 173 -20.09 27.20 -22.12
CA SER A 173 -21.36 26.66 -22.64
C SER A 173 -22.56 26.83 -21.70
N GLY A 174 -22.51 27.82 -20.81
CA GLY A 174 -23.56 28.08 -19.82
C GLY A 174 -23.24 27.50 -18.45
N TRP A 175 -24.18 27.67 -17.51
CA TRP A 175 -24.00 27.26 -16.11
C TRP A 175 -24.44 25.82 -15.87
N LYS A 176 -23.60 25.03 -15.20
CA LYS A 176 -23.87 23.66 -14.75
C LYS A 176 -23.44 23.52 -13.29
N LYS A 177 -23.97 22.54 -12.55
CA LYS A 177 -23.47 22.24 -11.20
C LYS A 177 -21.96 21.97 -11.24
N SER A 178 -21.21 22.48 -10.26
CA SER A 178 -19.79 22.10 -10.12
C SER A 178 -19.69 20.63 -9.70
N SER A 179 -18.58 19.98 -10.03
CA SER A 179 -18.22 18.63 -9.54
C SER A 179 -17.01 18.66 -8.59
N ALA A 180 -16.58 19.85 -8.16
CA ALA A 180 -15.42 20.04 -7.29
C ALA A 180 -15.82 20.08 -5.81
N ASP A 181 -14.87 19.82 -4.92
CA ASP A 181 -15.11 19.57 -3.49
C ASP A 181 -15.76 20.77 -2.80
N GLY A 182 -16.74 20.51 -1.93
CA GLY A 182 -17.54 21.56 -1.28
C GLY A 182 -18.61 22.19 -2.18
N ASN A 183 -19.00 21.53 -3.27
CA ASN A 183 -20.07 21.96 -4.18
C ASN A 183 -21.41 22.31 -3.49
N THR A 184 -21.72 21.69 -2.35
CA THR A 184 -22.93 21.93 -1.55
C THR A 184 -22.65 22.73 -0.27
N SER A 185 -21.46 23.29 -0.14
CA SER A 185 -20.94 23.96 1.06
C SER A 185 -20.67 25.45 0.83
N ALA A 186 -20.44 26.18 1.92
CA ALA A 186 -20.07 27.60 1.86
C ALA A 186 -18.68 27.88 1.25
N SER A 187 -17.88 26.84 0.99
CA SER A 187 -16.55 26.92 0.38
C SER A 187 -16.43 25.86 -0.72
N LEU A 188 -16.01 26.25 -1.92
CA LEU A 188 -15.68 25.36 -3.04
C LEU A 188 -14.17 25.31 -3.24
N THR A 189 -13.60 24.11 -3.30
CA THR A 189 -12.18 23.87 -3.57
C THR A 189 -12.03 23.23 -4.95
N VAL A 190 -11.30 23.90 -5.86
CA VAL A 190 -11.11 23.47 -7.25
C VAL A 190 -9.63 23.20 -7.51
N THR A 191 -9.27 21.94 -7.76
CA THR A 191 -7.92 21.56 -8.21
C THR A 191 -7.71 22.02 -9.66
N ALA A 192 -6.80 22.97 -9.85
CA ALA A 192 -6.64 23.71 -11.09
C ALA A 192 -5.99 22.89 -12.21
N SER A 193 -6.69 22.69 -13.33
CA SER A 193 -6.13 22.10 -14.56
C SER A 193 -5.92 23.15 -15.66
N ALA A 194 -5.09 22.84 -16.67
CA ALA A 194 -4.85 23.76 -17.78
C ALA A 194 -6.12 24.12 -18.58
N THR A 195 -7.09 23.19 -18.68
CA THR A 195 -8.34 23.43 -19.42
C THR A 195 -9.30 24.36 -18.67
N MET A 196 -9.15 24.53 -17.35
CA MET A 196 -10.00 25.40 -16.53
C MET A 196 -9.70 26.90 -16.65
N ASN A 197 -8.81 27.32 -17.56
CA ASN A 197 -8.43 28.72 -17.68
C ASN A 197 -9.59 29.57 -18.21
N ASN A 198 -9.96 30.59 -17.44
CA ASN A 198 -11.15 31.43 -17.60
C ASN A 198 -12.48 30.74 -17.27
N TYR A 199 -12.49 29.57 -16.62
CA TYR A 199 -13.72 29.00 -16.08
C TYR A 199 -14.31 29.96 -15.04
N LYS A 200 -15.64 30.10 -15.06
CA LYS A 200 -16.38 30.98 -14.17
C LYS A 200 -17.14 30.15 -13.14
N PHE A 201 -17.22 30.63 -11.91
CA PHE A 201 -17.93 30.00 -10.80
C PHE A 201 -18.91 30.97 -10.16
N ARG A 202 -20.03 30.46 -9.65
CA ARG A 202 -20.97 31.18 -8.77
C ARG A 202 -21.61 30.19 -7.80
N CYS A 203 -22.08 30.66 -6.65
CA CYS A 203 -22.84 29.86 -5.71
C CYS A 203 -24.32 30.27 -5.75
N LYS A 204 -25.21 29.32 -6.02
CA LYS A 204 -26.65 29.46 -5.78
C LYS A 204 -26.90 29.16 -4.31
N VAL A 205 -27.53 30.09 -3.59
CA VAL A 205 -27.83 29.96 -2.16
C VAL A 205 -29.33 30.12 -1.95
N THR A 206 -29.93 29.21 -1.20
CA THR A 206 -31.34 29.27 -0.82
C THR A 206 -31.50 29.09 0.69
N ASN A 207 -32.43 29.82 1.30
CA ASN A 207 -32.85 29.60 2.70
C ASN A 207 -34.19 28.86 2.81
N GLY A 208 -34.59 28.15 1.75
CA GLY A 208 -35.85 27.42 1.62
C GLY A 208 -36.97 28.27 0.99
N THR A 209 -37.07 29.55 1.31
CA THR A 209 -38.13 30.45 0.82
C THR A 209 -37.64 31.52 -0.17
N TRP A 210 -36.33 31.75 -0.25
CA TRP A 210 -35.71 32.71 -1.17
C TRP A 210 -34.40 32.15 -1.73
N THR A 211 -34.19 32.31 -3.04
CA THR A 211 -32.96 31.92 -3.73
C THR A 211 -32.26 33.16 -4.28
N GLU A 212 -30.94 33.24 -4.09
CA GLU A 212 -30.07 34.23 -4.74
C GLU A 212 -28.78 33.57 -5.25
N TYR A 213 -28.06 34.26 -6.13
CA TYR A 213 -26.78 33.81 -6.67
C TYR A 213 -25.67 34.75 -6.21
N SER A 214 -24.49 34.20 -5.95
CA SER A 214 -23.29 34.99 -5.71
C SER A 214 -22.85 35.74 -6.97
N ASN A 215 -21.94 36.69 -6.78
CA ASN A 215 -21.14 37.25 -7.86
C ASN A 215 -20.45 36.13 -8.65
N THR A 216 -20.32 36.32 -9.96
CA THR A 216 -19.54 35.45 -10.83
C THR A 216 -18.06 35.74 -10.66
N VAL A 217 -17.27 34.70 -10.36
CA VAL A 217 -15.81 34.77 -10.20
C VAL A 217 -15.11 33.93 -11.25
N THR A 218 -13.89 34.31 -11.63
CA THR A 218 -13.10 33.64 -12.68
C THR A 218 -11.88 32.97 -12.09
N LEU A 219 -11.55 31.77 -12.60
CA LEU A 219 -10.30 31.06 -12.33
C LEU A 219 -9.28 31.33 -13.46
N LYS A 220 -8.11 31.83 -13.09
CA LYS A 220 -6.95 32.01 -13.97
C LYS A 220 -5.87 30.96 -13.66
N ILE A 221 -5.29 30.37 -14.70
CA ILE A 221 -4.36 29.24 -14.56
C ILE A 221 -2.94 29.68 -14.93
N LYS A 222 -2.04 29.65 -13.96
CA LYS A 222 -0.59 29.87 -14.14
C LYS A 222 0.09 28.57 -14.59
N PRO A 223 1.06 28.63 -15.52
CA PRO A 223 1.87 27.46 -15.86
C PRO A 223 2.74 27.01 -14.69
N ALA A 224 3.08 25.73 -14.66
CA ALA A 224 3.98 25.13 -13.70
C ALA A 224 4.99 24.21 -14.41
N ILE A 225 6.27 24.32 -14.07
CA ILE A 225 7.28 23.32 -14.45
C ILE A 225 7.16 22.16 -13.46
N THR A 226 6.82 20.97 -13.95
CA THR A 226 6.65 19.76 -13.15
C THR A 226 7.88 18.85 -13.20
N LYS A 227 8.78 19.04 -14.18
CA LYS A 227 10.12 18.43 -14.19
C LYS A 227 11.13 19.43 -14.72
N GLN A 228 12.03 19.87 -13.86
CA GLN A 228 13.17 20.72 -14.23
C GLN A 228 14.19 19.90 -15.04
N PRO A 229 14.92 20.50 -16.00
CA PRO A 229 16.12 19.89 -16.55
C PRO A 229 17.20 19.74 -15.46
N ALA A 230 18.09 18.77 -15.66
CA ALA A 230 19.23 18.51 -14.77
C ALA A 230 20.56 18.81 -15.48
N ASN A 231 21.60 19.11 -14.68
CA ASN A 231 22.98 19.15 -15.17
C ASN A 231 23.30 17.81 -15.86
N THR A 232 23.88 17.85 -17.06
CA THR A 232 24.08 16.64 -17.88
C THR A 232 25.54 16.57 -18.34
N THR A 233 26.11 15.37 -18.33
CA THR A 233 27.42 15.11 -18.97
C THR A 233 27.19 14.57 -20.38
N GLY A 234 27.64 15.31 -21.38
CA GLY A 234 27.72 14.88 -22.76
C GLY A 234 29.10 14.32 -23.11
N TYR A 235 29.17 13.63 -24.24
CA TYR A 235 30.43 13.08 -24.77
C TYR A 235 30.85 13.80 -26.05
N ASN A 236 32.13 14.11 -26.20
CA ASN A 236 32.67 14.80 -27.37
C ASN A 236 32.31 14.03 -28.67
N GLY A 237 31.76 14.72 -29.66
CA GLY A 237 31.30 14.16 -30.93
C GLY A 237 29.87 13.59 -30.95
N TYR A 238 29.24 13.37 -29.78
CA TYR A 238 27.88 12.81 -29.68
C TYR A 238 26.79 13.88 -29.57
N THR A 239 25.51 13.47 -29.53
CA THR A 239 24.37 14.37 -29.24
C THR A 239 23.89 14.15 -27.81
N THR A 240 23.79 15.24 -27.04
CA THR A 240 23.32 15.26 -25.64
C THR A 240 22.01 16.05 -25.56
N LYS A 241 21.05 15.59 -24.75
CA LYS A 241 19.71 16.20 -24.69
C LYS A 241 19.38 16.75 -23.30
N PHE A 242 18.84 17.96 -23.23
CA PHE A 242 18.14 18.49 -22.04
C PHE A 242 16.63 18.40 -22.24
N TYR A 243 15.88 18.12 -21.18
CA TYR A 243 14.43 17.98 -21.21
C TYR A 243 13.77 18.79 -20.10
N VAL A 244 12.60 19.37 -20.39
CA VAL A 244 11.73 20.01 -19.39
C VAL A 244 10.30 19.51 -19.54
N THR A 245 9.60 19.30 -18.43
CA THR A 245 8.15 19.07 -18.44
C THR A 245 7.46 20.22 -17.73
N ALA A 246 6.48 20.82 -18.40
CA ALA A 246 5.62 21.85 -17.83
C ALA A 246 4.16 21.57 -18.18
N LYS A 247 3.24 22.08 -17.35
CA LYS A 247 1.79 22.09 -17.58
C LYS A 247 1.32 23.54 -17.64
N GLY A 248 0.38 23.85 -18.54
CA GLY A 248 -0.15 25.20 -18.77
C GLY A 248 -0.91 25.27 -20.08
N VAL A 249 -1.32 26.48 -20.47
CA VAL A 249 -2.17 26.72 -21.65
C VAL A 249 -1.29 27.09 -22.85
N ASN A 250 -1.37 26.30 -23.93
CA ASN A 250 -0.67 26.55 -25.20
C ASN A 250 0.83 26.87 -25.01
N LEU A 251 1.52 25.97 -24.30
CA LEU A 251 2.92 26.13 -23.92
C LEU A 251 3.84 26.30 -25.14
N LYS A 252 4.60 27.40 -25.17
CA LYS A 252 5.70 27.64 -26.12
C LYS A 252 7.03 27.61 -25.38
N TYR A 253 8.01 26.90 -25.92
CA TYR A 253 9.34 26.77 -25.34
C TYR A 253 10.34 27.63 -26.11
N GLN A 254 11.39 28.08 -25.43
CA GLN A 254 12.56 28.70 -26.03
C GLN A 254 13.77 28.44 -25.14
N TRP A 255 14.62 27.51 -25.55
CA TRP A 255 15.89 27.26 -24.91
C TRP A 255 16.87 28.40 -25.16
N GLN A 256 17.56 28.78 -24.09
CA GLN A 256 18.54 29.84 -24.07
C GLN A 256 19.88 29.30 -23.55
N VAL A 257 20.97 29.81 -24.11
CA VAL A 257 22.34 29.53 -23.68
C VAL A 257 22.95 30.81 -23.08
N TYR A 258 23.76 30.66 -22.04
CA TYR A 258 24.48 31.77 -21.42
C TYR A 258 25.79 32.03 -22.18
N THR A 259 26.00 33.28 -22.59
CA THR A 259 27.18 33.70 -23.33
C THR A 259 28.32 34.12 -22.39
N ALA A 260 29.52 34.38 -22.94
CA ALA A 260 30.65 34.82 -22.13
C ALA A 260 30.45 36.25 -21.59
N GLU A 261 29.68 37.07 -22.31
CA GLU A 261 29.34 38.46 -22.00
C GLU A 261 28.19 38.57 -20.97
N GLY A 262 27.86 37.48 -20.27
CA GLY A 262 26.88 37.44 -19.20
C GLY A 262 25.41 37.51 -19.65
N LYS A 263 25.10 37.21 -20.92
CA LYS A 263 23.75 37.35 -21.48
C LYS A 263 23.11 35.99 -21.80
N TRP A 264 21.78 35.94 -21.75
CA TRP A 264 21.00 34.80 -22.21
C TRP A 264 20.52 35.03 -23.64
N VAL A 265 20.97 34.22 -24.58
CA VAL A 265 20.57 34.28 -26.00
C VAL A 265 19.84 33.01 -26.42
N LYS A 266 19.05 33.07 -27.49
CA LYS A 266 18.39 31.88 -28.07
C LYS A 266 19.44 30.82 -28.41
N SER A 267 19.21 29.57 -28.01
CA SER A 267 20.09 28.47 -28.42
C SER A 267 19.91 28.16 -29.91
N SER A 268 21.02 27.98 -30.63
CA SER A 268 21.04 27.54 -32.03
C SER A 268 20.92 26.01 -32.19
N SER A 269 20.89 25.26 -31.08
CA SER A 269 20.78 23.80 -31.10
C SER A 269 19.38 23.32 -31.49
N GLU A 270 19.30 22.07 -31.96
CA GLU A 270 18.08 21.45 -32.43
C GLU A 270 17.03 21.32 -31.31
N GLY A 271 15.75 21.49 -31.63
CA GLY A 271 14.65 21.43 -30.66
C GLY A 271 14.53 22.63 -29.70
N ASN A 272 15.22 23.75 -29.99
CA ASN A 272 15.22 24.96 -29.15
C ASN A 272 13.82 25.52 -28.82
N ASP A 273 12.80 25.26 -29.62
CA ASP A 273 11.41 25.69 -29.46
C ASP A 273 10.49 24.59 -28.89
N THR A 274 11.07 23.44 -28.50
CA THR A 274 10.36 22.28 -27.97
C THR A 274 10.70 22.01 -26.49
N ARG A 275 10.03 21.01 -25.90
CA ARG A 275 10.33 20.49 -24.56
C ARG A 275 11.72 19.83 -24.42
N ALA A 276 12.44 19.61 -25.53
CA ALA A 276 13.73 18.92 -25.56
C ALA A 276 14.77 19.68 -26.42
N LEU A 277 15.92 20.02 -25.85
CA LEU A 277 17.05 20.62 -26.57
C LEU A 277 18.08 19.54 -26.90
N ALA A 278 18.39 19.32 -28.17
CA ALA A 278 19.42 18.40 -28.63
C ALA A 278 20.69 19.16 -29.06
N ILE A 279 21.79 18.93 -28.35
CA ILE A 279 23.07 19.62 -28.52
C ILE A 279 24.09 18.60 -29.06
N LYS A 280 24.65 18.86 -30.24
CA LYS A 280 25.86 18.15 -30.70
C LYS A 280 27.05 18.61 -29.85
N THR A 281 27.56 17.75 -28.99
CA THR A 281 28.51 18.12 -27.93
C THR A 281 29.95 18.12 -28.42
N SER A 282 30.63 19.23 -28.19
CA SER A 282 32.03 19.46 -28.54
C SER A 282 32.80 20.02 -27.33
N ALA A 283 34.13 19.87 -27.30
CA ALA A 283 34.98 20.26 -26.17
C ALA A 283 34.77 21.70 -25.67
N ASN A 284 34.57 22.65 -26.59
CA ASN A 284 34.32 24.08 -26.29
C ASN A 284 32.94 24.38 -25.66
N LEU A 285 32.05 23.38 -25.55
CA LEU A 285 30.76 23.50 -24.86
C LEU A 285 30.82 23.05 -23.39
N ASN A 286 31.97 22.56 -22.92
CA ASN A 286 32.15 22.17 -21.52
C ASN A 286 31.96 23.37 -20.58
N GLY A 287 31.07 23.23 -19.60
CA GLY A 287 30.70 24.28 -18.64
C GLY A 287 29.64 25.28 -19.14
N LYS A 288 29.14 25.15 -20.38
CA LYS A 288 28.08 26.05 -20.89
C LYS A 288 26.78 25.88 -20.09
N LYS A 289 26.12 27.00 -19.79
CA LYS A 289 24.87 27.07 -19.03
C LYS A 289 23.69 27.23 -19.96
N TYR A 290 22.61 26.50 -19.69
CA TYR A 290 21.35 26.52 -20.46
C TYR A 290 20.16 26.73 -19.52
N ARG A 291 19.07 27.28 -20.05
CA ARG A 291 17.73 27.30 -19.41
C ARG A 291 16.64 27.29 -20.48
N CYS A 292 15.43 26.85 -20.16
CA CYS A 292 14.28 27.00 -21.04
C CYS A 292 13.38 28.14 -20.55
N LYS A 293 13.05 29.08 -21.44
CA LYS A 293 11.97 30.07 -21.29
C LYS A 293 10.67 29.41 -21.76
N ILE A 294 9.65 29.39 -20.94
CA ILE A 294 8.35 28.78 -21.25
C ILE A 294 7.28 29.86 -21.16
N THR A 295 6.47 29.98 -22.20
CA THR A 295 5.38 30.96 -22.30
C THR A 295 4.02 30.24 -22.33
N SER A 296 3.04 30.75 -21.59
CA SER A 296 1.68 30.20 -21.44
C SER A 296 0.67 31.34 -21.46
N GLY A 297 0.20 31.74 -22.64
CA GLY A 297 -0.53 33.00 -22.78
C GLY A 297 0.35 34.20 -22.41
N SER A 298 -0.09 35.03 -21.46
CA SER A 298 0.69 36.16 -20.93
C SER A 298 1.77 35.77 -19.91
N TYR A 299 1.77 34.54 -19.41
CA TYR A 299 2.76 34.10 -18.41
C TYR A 299 4.07 33.68 -19.06
N VAL A 300 5.19 34.11 -18.47
CA VAL A 300 6.53 33.63 -18.79
C VAL A 300 7.16 33.05 -17.53
N ILE A 301 7.63 31.81 -17.59
CA ILE A 301 8.42 31.16 -16.53
C ILE A 301 9.73 30.62 -17.12
N TYR A 302 10.72 30.40 -16.26
CA TYR A 302 12.02 29.84 -16.66
C TYR A 302 12.32 28.58 -15.86
N THR A 303 13.07 27.66 -16.46
CA THR A 303 13.68 26.55 -15.73
C THR A 303 14.78 27.05 -14.78
N ASN A 304 15.22 26.16 -13.90
CA ASN A 304 16.56 26.25 -13.34
C ASN A 304 17.63 26.37 -14.45
N VAL A 305 18.80 26.88 -14.08
CA VAL A 305 19.97 26.89 -14.95
C VAL A 305 20.67 25.54 -14.85
N VAL A 306 20.93 24.92 -15.99
CA VAL A 306 21.66 23.64 -16.08
C VAL A 306 22.99 23.81 -16.78
N VAL A 307 23.99 23.07 -16.33
CA VAL A 307 25.35 23.03 -16.89
C VAL A 307 25.50 21.80 -17.76
N LEU A 308 26.01 22.00 -18.97
CA LEU A 308 26.53 20.94 -19.83
C LEU A 308 28.00 20.69 -19.47
N LYS A 309 28.30 19.54 -18.89
CA LYS A 309 29.68 19.05 -18.79
C LYS A 309 29.99 18.23 -20.04
N VAL A 310 31.20 18.32 -20.60
CA VAL A 310 31.62 17.47 -21.72
C VAL A 310 32.83 16.65 -21.29
N LYS A 311 32.84 15.36 -21.65
CA LYS A 311 33.94 14.41 -21.43
C LYS A 311 34.30 13.68 -22.74
N THR A 312 35.46 13.03 -22.76
CA THR A 312 35.78 11.98 -23.73
C THR A 312 35.00 10.71 -23.39
N LYS A 313 34.52 9.95 -24.37
CA LYS A 313 33.83 8.68 -24.09
C LYS A 313 34.87 7.55 -24.00
N ILE A 314 34.98 6.91 -22.85
CA ILE A 314 35.67 5.63 -22.71
C ILE A 314 34.65 4.52 -23.04
N LEU A 315 35.05 3.58 -23.90
CA LEU A 315 34.28 2.40 -24.31
C LEU A 315 34.69 1.15 -23.53
N THR A 316 35.95 1.06 -23.11
CA THR A 316 36.51 -0.08 -22.38
C THR A 316 37.48 0.47 -21.35
N GLN A 317 37.20 0.21 -20.07
CA GLN A 317 38.08 0.55 -18.94
C GLN A 317 39.19 -0.50 -18.82
N PRO A 318 40.31 -0.20 -18.13
CA PRO A 318 41.25 -1.24 -17.72
C PRO A 318 40.62 -2.17 -16.69
N GLU A 319 40.84 -3.47 -16.87
CA GLU A 319 40.45 -4.52 -15.93
C GLU A 319 41.60 -4.87 -14.99
N ASN A 320 41.29 -5.39 -13.79
CA ASN A 320 42.28 -5.90 -12.86
C ASN A 320 43.09 -7.04 -13.50
N VAL A 321 44.39 -7.10 -13.22
CA VAL A 321 45.29 -8.13 -13.76
C VAL A 321 45.94 -8.88 -12.59
N ASN A 322 45.69 -10.18 -12.54
CA ASN A 322 46.34 -11.09 -11.60
C ASN A 322 47.45 -11.84 -12.36
N VAL A 323 48.69 -11.76 -11.88
CA VAL A 323 49.84 -12.47 -12.48
C VAL A 323 50.79 -13.00 -11.42
N MET A 324 51.55 -14.02 -11.80
CA MET A 324 52.69 -14.50 -11.02
C MET A 324 53.85 -13.51 -11.09
N SER A 325 54.62 -13.40 -10.00
CA SER A 325 55.91 -12.69 -9.95
C SER A 325 56.82 -13.17 -11.08
N GLY A 326 57.35 -12.23 -11.88
CA GLY A 326 58.16 -12.49 -13.08
C GLY A 326 57.40 -12.37 -14.42
N ASN A 327 56.07 -12.48 -14.44
CA ASN A 327 55.27 -12.43 -15.68
C ASN A 327 54.93 -11.00 -16.14
N LYS A 328 54.50 -10.85 -17.39
CA LYS A 328 54.03 -9.57 -17.96
C LYS A 328 52.54 -9.35 -17.69
N ALA A 329 52.21 -8.28 -16.97
CA ALA A 329 50.85 -7.75 -16.88
C ALA A 329 50.58 -6.76 -18.03
N SER A 330 49.33 -6.63 -18.48
CA SER A 330 48.94 -5.66 -19.51
C SER A 330 47.59 -5.03 -19.21
N PHE A 331 47.53 -3.70 -19.18
CA PHE A 331 46.30 -2.92 -19.02
C PHE A 331 45.98 -2.20 -20.34
N SER A 332 44.71 -2.08 -20.69
CA SER A 332 44.28 -1.36 -21.90
C SER A 332 43.06 -0.50 -21.66
N VAL A 333 42.87 0.52 -22.50
CA VAL A 333 41.72 1.42 -22.48
C VAL A 333 41.31 1.74 -23.91
N LYS A 334 40.00 1.74 -24.19
CA LYS A 334 39.45 2.12 -25.50
C LYS A 334 38.58 3.36 -25.33
N ALA A 335 38.77 4.38 -26.15
CA ALA A 335 38.00 5.62 -26.09
C ALA A 335 37.67 6.14 -27.50
N VAL A 336 36.70 7.06 -27.59
CA VAL A 336 36.29 7.74 -28.83
C VAL A 336 36.54 9.24 -28.69
N GLY A 337 37.16 9.81 -29.71
CA GLY A 337 37.47 11.23 -29.88
C GLY A 337 38.27 11.43 -31.17
N THR A 338 38.50 12.68 -31.58
CA THR A 338 39.12 13.01 -32.88
C THR A 338 40.61 13.30 -32.80
N GLY A 339 41.20 13.30 -31.61
CA GLY A 339 42.62 13.55 -31.39
C GLY A 339 43.09 13.03 -30.03
N LEU A 340 42.86 11.74 -29.77
CA LEU A 340 43.12 11.12 -28.47
C LEU A 340 44.62 10.98 -28.18
N THR A 341 45.04 11.45 -27.01
CA THR A 341 46.35 11.15 -26.42
C THR A 341 46.19 10.47 -25.06
N TYR A 342 47.13 9.61 -24.71
CA TYR A 342 47.06 8.74 -23.54
C TYR A 342 48.25 8.99 -22.61
N GLN A 343 48.02 8.93 -21.30
CA GLN A 343 49.08 8.92 -20.29
C GLN A 343 48.66 8.02 -19.14
N TRP A 344 49.23 6.83 -19.09
CA TRP A 344 49.08 5.93 -17.94
C TRP A 344 49.76 6.50 -16.71
N GLN A 345 49.09 6.35 -15.58
CA GLN A 345 49.57 6.64 -14.24
C GLN A 345 49.54 5.37 -13.40
N VAL A 346 50.49 5.28 -12.47
CA VAL A 346 50.55 4.26 -11.43
C VAL A 346 50.39 4.91 -10.06
N SER A 347 49.68 4.21 -9.16
CA SER A 347 49.61 4.49 -7.73
C SER A 347 50.16 3.30 -6.95
N THR A 348 50.93 3.61 -5.92
CA THR A 348 51.60 2.63 -5.03
C THR A 348 51.07 2.73 -3.58
N ASP A 349 49.96 3.43 -3.39
CA ASP A 349 49.42 3.89 -2.09
C ASP A 349 47.88 3.80 -2.06
N GLY A 350 47.33 2.71 -2.62
CA GLY A 350 45.90 2.43 -2.63
C GLY A 350 45.05 3.33 -3.54
N GLY A 351 45.66 4.20 -4.34
CA GLY A 351 44.99 5.21 -5.17
C GLY A 351 45.09 6.64 -4.63
N SER A 352 45.85 6.88 -3.55
CA SER A 352 45.97 8.20 -2.91
C SER A 352 46.77 9.20 -3.75
N THR A 353 47.93 8.79 -4.28
CA THR A 353 48.75 9.59 -5.19
C THR A 353 49.04 8.85 -6.50
N TRP A 354 49.26 9.61 -7.58
CA TRP A 354 49.36 9.07 -8.93
C TRP A 354 50.51 9.70 -9.70
N LYS A 355 51.49 8.87 -10.08
CA LYS A 355 52.68 9.26 -10.85
C LYS A 355 52.54 8.77 -12.29
N LYS A 356 53.15 9.46 -13.26
CA LYS A 356 53.22 8.94 -14.65
C LYS A 356 53.96 7.59 -14.62
N SER A 357 53.42 6.58 -15.30
CA SER A 357 54.13 5.30 -15.42
C SER A 357 55.25 5.41 -16.45
N GLY A 358 56.41 4.83 -16.14
CA GLY A 358 57.54 4.69 -17.07
C GLY A 358 57.56 3.37 -17.85
N ALA A 359 56.56 2.49 -17.65
CA ALA A 359 56.54 1.19 -18.30
C ALA A 359 56.13 1.27 -19.79
N THR A 360 56.50 0.25 -20.57
CA THR A 360 56.32 0.21 -22.03
C THR A 360 54.85 0.40 -22.43
N GLY A 361 54.61 1.34 -23.35
CA GLY A 361 53.26 1.67 -23.83
C GLY A 361 52.52 2.74 -23.01
N ALA A 362 53.13 3.32 -21.97
CA ALA A 362 52.47 4.31 -21.10
C ALA A 362 51.91 5.57 -21.79
N ALA A 363 52.26 5.86 -23.04
CA ALA A 363 51.71 6.95 -23.86
C ALA A 363 50.64 6.49 -24.89
N THR A 364 50.20 5.23 -24.82
CA THR A 364 49.27 4.60 -25.78
C THR A 364 48.02 4.06 -25.09
N SER A 365 47.08 3.51 -25.86
CA SER A 365 45.89 2.82 -25.35
C SER A 365 46.19 1.53 -24.57
N LYS A 366 47.42 1.01 -24.57
CA LYS A 366 47.83 -0.19 -23.82
C LYS A 366 49.18 0.00 -23.12
N ILE A 367 49.30 -0.41 -21.87
CA ILE A 367 50.56 -0.44 -21.11
C ILE A 367 50.89 -1.88 -20.69
N THR A 368 52.17 -2.22 -20.73
CA THR A 368 52.68 -3.53 -20.29
C THR A 368 53.71 -3.33 -19.17
N VAL A 369 53.59 -4.12 -18.10
CA VAL A 369 54.41 -4.05 -16.89
C VAL A 369 55.02 -5.43 -16.62
N ASN A 370 56.33 -5.51 -16.39
CA ASN A 370 56.95 -6.74 -15.86
C ASN A 370 56.63 -6.81 -14.36
N ALA A 371 55.77 -7.73 -13.96
CA ALA A 371 55.26 -7.81 -12.60
C ALA A 371 56.28 -8.44 -11.64
N THR A 372 56.36 -7.89 -10.44
CA THR A 372 57.13 -8.43 -9.31
C THR A 372 56.27 -8.27 -8.06
N GLU A 373 56.51 -9.06 -7.00
CA GLU A 373 55.73 -8.97 -5.75
C GLU A 373 55.68 -7.55 -5.16
N LYS A 374 56.73 -6.74 -5.38
CA LYS A 374 56.75 -5.31 -5.01
C LYS A 374 55.62 -4.48 -5.65
N PHE A 375 55.09 -4.90 -6.80
CA PHE A 375 54.00 -4.25 -7.51
C PHE A 375 52.62 -4.82 -7.14
N ASN A 376 52.54 -5.76 -6.20
CA ASN A 376 51.25 -6.26 -5.73
C ASN A 376 50.40 -5.10 -5.18
N MET A 377 49.11 -5.12 -5.49
CA MET A 377 48.12 -4.08 -5.19
C MET A 377 48.39 -2.70 -5.82
N TYR A 378 49.38 -2.54 -6.69
CA TYR A 378 49.59 -1.29 -7.43
C TYR A 378 48.41 -1.02 -8.35
N ARG A 379 47.99 0.23 -8.45
CA ARG A 379 46.85 0.62 -9.29
C ARG A 379 47.30 1.35 -10.55
N PHE A 380 46.69 1.03 -11.68
CA PHE A 380 46.95 1.63 -12.98
C PHE A 380 45.69 2.29 -13.52
N ARG A 381 45.81 3.54 -13.98
CA ARG A 381 44.73 4.28 -14.67
C ARG A 381 45.31 5.07 -15.84
N CYS A 382 44.51 5.32 -16.86
CA CYS A 382 44.90 6.15 -17.98
C CYS A 382 44.26 7.55 -17.88
N ILE A 383 45.04 8.58 -18.19
CA ILE A 383 44.51 9.90 -18.55
C ILE A 383 44.37 9.92 -20.07
N ILE A 384 43.14 10.10 -20.55
CA ILE A 384 42.82 10.33 -21.95
C ILE A 384 42.58 11.83 -22.13
N THR A 385 43.27 12.44 -23.09
CA THR A 385 43.05 13.85 -23.47
C THR A 385 42.50 13.91 -24.90
N ASP A 386 41.45 14.71 -25.09
CA ASP A 386 40.73 14.88 -26.36
C ASP A 386 40.48 16.38 -26.58
N GLY A 387 41.38 17.05 -27.30
CA GLY A 387 41.44 18.52 -27.34
C GLY A 387 41.68 19.11 -25.95
N SER A 388 40.80 20.00 -25.48
CA SER A 388 40.85 20.58 -24.13
C SER A 388 40.19 19.70 -23.05
N LEU A 389 39.63 18.55 -23.40
CA LEU A 389 38.98 17.64 -22.45
C LEU A 389 40.00 16.67 -21.86
N LYS A 390 39.96 16.51 -20.55
CA LYS A 390 40.76 15.52 -19.81
C LYS A 390 39.82 14.56 -19.09
N THR A 391 39.89 13.29 -19.46
CA THR A 391 39.11 12.20 -18.88
C THR A 391 40.08 11.22 -18.23
N ILE A 392 39.76 10.71 -17.04
CA ILE A 392 40.56 9.71 -16.35
C ILE A 392 39.75 8.41 -16.40
N SER A 393 40.40 7.30 -16.75
CA SER A 393 39.80 5.96 -16.67
C SER A 393 39.57 5.56 -15.23
N ASP A 394 38.82 4.48 -15.03
CA ASP A 394 38.82 3.78 -13.76
C ASP A 394 40.21 3.17 -13.50
N SER A 395 40.49 2.80 -12.25
CA SER A 395 41.77 2.20 -11.86
C SER A 395 41.67 0.69 -11.79
N ALA A 396 42.54 0.00 -12.53
CA ALA A 396 42.75 -1.43 -12.38
C ALA A 396 43.84 -1.74 -11.34
N ILE A 397 43.68 -2.82 -10.60
CA ILE A 397 44.65 -3.37 -9.66
C ILE A 397 45.55 -4.38 -10.39
N LEU A 398 46.86 -4.29 -10.12
CA LEU A 398 47.83 -5.34 -10.41
C LEU A 398 47.99 -6.20 -9.15
N SER A 399 47.43 -7.40 -9.15
CA SER A 399 47.73 -8.40 -8.10
C SER A 399 48.92 -9.22 -8.55
N VAL A 400 49.96 -9.30 -7.71
CA VAL A 400 51.15 -10.11 -8.00
C VAL A 400 51.35 -11.13 -6.89
N SER A 401 51.10 -12.39 -7.23
CA SER A 401 51.32 -13.52 -6.32
C SER A 401 52.77 -14.01 -6.40
N ALA A 402 53.29 -14.49 -5.26
CA ALA A 402 54.60 -15.15 -5.20
C ALA A 402 54.70 -16.31 -6.20
N ALA A 403 55.90 -16.52 -6.76
CA ALA A 403 56.22 -17.57 -7.74
C ALA A 403 55.70 -18.97 -7.33
N LEU A 404 55.52 -19.86 -8.29
CA LEU A 404 55.13 -21.24 -7.98
C LEU A 404 56.31 -21.99 -7.35
N THR A 405 56.04 -22.77 -6.30
CA THR A 405 56.94 -23.81 -5.83
C THR A 405 57.05 -24.93 -6.88
N ASP A 406 58.06 -25.79 -6.78
CA ASP A 406 58.22 -26.89 -7.74
C ASP A 406 57.09 -27.93 -7.62
N ASP A 407 56.56 -28.15 -6.41
CA ASP A 407 55.35 -28.96 -6.18
C ASP A 407 54.10 -28.36 -6.84
N GLU A 408 53.91 -27.04 -6.75
CA GLU A 408 52.80 -26.35 -7.41
C GLU A 408 52.95 -26.41 -8.94
N LYS A 409 54.18 -26.31 -9.48
CA LYS A 409 54.44 -26.51 -10.91
C LYS A 409 54.13 -27.95 -11.33
N ALA A 410 54.49 -28.94 -10.53
CA ALA A 410 54.23 -30.35 -10.80
C ALA A 410 52.72 -30.64 -10.83
N LYS A 411 51.95 -30.17 -9.83
CA LYS A 411 50.49 -30.27 -9.81
C LYS A 411 49.84 -29.55 -10.99
N LEU A 412 50.32 -28.35 -11.33
CA LEU A 412 49.84 -27.59 -12.48
C LEU A 412 50.14 -28.30 -13.82
N ALA A 413 51.26 -29.00 -13.92
CA ALA A 413 51.60 -29.82 -15.08
C ALA A 413 50.77 -31.11 -15.15
N GLU A 414 50.42 -31.72 -14.01
CA GLU A 414 49.55 -32.90 -13.93
C GLU A 414 48.16 -32.61 -14.47
N ILE A 415 47.51 -31.54 -13.98
CA ILE A 415 46.17 -31.10 -14.43
C ILE A 415 46.11 -30.92 -15.94
N LYS A 416 47.21 -30.48 -16.57
CA LYS A 416 47.32 -30.23 -18.03
C LYS A 416 47.49 -31.48 -18.89
N LYS A 417 47.67 -32.66 -18.31
CA LYS A 417 47.74 -33.92 -19.08
C LYS A 417 46.36 -34.39 -19.54
N TYR A 418 45.32 -34.01 -18.81
CA TYR A 418 43.95 -34.48 -19.02
C TYR A 418 43.17 -33.59 -19.98
N SER A 419 42.15 -34.17 -20.59
CA SER A 419 41.15 -33.53 -21.42
C SER A 419 40.00 -32.96 -20.59
N TYR A 420 39.38 -31.87 -21.06
CA TYR A 420 38.24 -31.24 -20.40
C TYR A 420 37.27 -30.70 -21.44
N LYS A 421 35.99 -31.09 -21.33
CA LYS A 421 34.89 -30.56 -22.15
C LYS A 421 33.64 -30.42 -21.29
N LEU A 422 33.14 -29.19 -21.18
CA LEU A 422 31.93 -28.89 -20.40
C LEU A 422 30.70 -28.93 -21.32
N ILE A 423 29.68 -29.70 -20.94
CA ILE A 423 28.45 -29.89 -21.70
C ILE A 423 27.25 -29.50 -20.82
N PRO A 424 26.39 -28.57 -21.25
CA PRO A 424 25.18 -28.23 -20.52
C PRO A 424 24.13 -29.35 -20.60
N LEU A 425 23.42 -29.60 -19.51
CA LEU A 425 22.34 -30.60 -19.47
C LEU A 425 20.98 -30.03 -19.93
N THR A 426 20.86 -28.71 -20.11
CA THR A 426 19.66 -28.03 -20.62
C THR A 426 20.02 -26.89 -21.59
N ASN A 427 19.11 -26.54 -22.50
CA ASN A 427 19.40 -25.60 -23.60
C ASN A 427 19.39 -24.11 -23.19
N ASP A 428 18.32 -23.60 -22.58
CA ASP A 428 18.12 -22.14 -22.41
C ASP A 428 18.49 -21.59 -21.02
N ILE A 429 18.11 -22.32 -19.97
CA ILE A 429 18.49 -22.08 -18.57
C ILE A 429 19.31 -23.28 -18.13
N CYS A 430 20.62 -23.14 -17.94
CA CYS A 430 21.48 -24.24 -17.55
C CYS A 430 22.15 -24.00 -16.20
N ASN A 431 21.71 -24.77 -15.20
CA ASN A 431 22.33 -24.79 -13.86
C ASN A 431 23.24 -26.01 -13.65
N TYR A 432 23.25 -26.99 -14.57
CA TYR A 432 23.91 -28.30 -14.41
C TYR A 432 24.65 -28.72 -15.67
N PHE A 433 25.87 -29.23 -15.50
CA PHE A 433 26.83 -29.46 -16.57
C PHE A 433 27.54 -30.80 -16.37
N LEU A 434 27.69 -31.58 -17.43
CA LEU A 434 28.64 -32.69 -17.47
C LEU A 434 30.02 -32.12 -17.86
N LEU A 435 31.00 -32.25 -16.97
CA LEU A 435 32.41 -32.11 -17.34
C LEU A 435 32.93 -33.48 -17.78
N GLN A 436 33.02 -33.68 -19.11
CA GLN A 436 33.72 -34.84 -19.67
C GLN A 436 35.22 -34.67 -19.46
N THR A 437 35.85 -35.63 -18.76
CA THR A 437 37.28 -35.61 -18.45
C THR A 437 37.82 -36.99 -18.05
N ASP A 438 39.04 -37.28 -18.48
CA ASP A 438 39.86 -38.41 -18.04
C ASP A 438 40.64 -38.13 -16.75
N ASN A 439 40.61 -36.90 -16.22
CA ASN A 439 41.17 -36.59 -14.90
C ASN A 439 40.44 -37.40 -13.81
N PRO A 440 41.14 -38.19 -12.97
CA PRO A 440 40.52 -39.01 -11.93
C PRO A 440 40.14 -38.24 -10.64
N ASP A 441 40.61 -37.01 -10.45
CA ASP A 441 40.35 -36.20 -9.24
C ASP A 441 39.60 -34.89 -9.58
N PRO A 442 38.31 -34.77 -9.25
CA PRO A 442 37.53 -33.56 -9.49
C PRO A 442 37.91 -32.39 -8.56
N ASN A 443 38.68 -32.64 -7.49
CA ASN A 443 39.13 -31.62 -6.54
C ASN A 443 40.48 -31.00 -6.92
N SER A 444 41.19 -31.60 -7.89
CA SER A 444 42.47 -31.08 -8.40
C SER A 444 42.33 -29.72 -9.12
N PHE A 445 41.12 -29.36 -9.54
CA PHE A 445 40.81 -28.11 -10.24
C PHE A 445 39.49 -27.47 -9.75
N VAL A 446 39.27 -26.22 -10.16
CA VAL A 446 38.03 -25.45 -9.97
C VAL A 446 37.74 -24.69 -11.26
N MET A 447 36.48 -24.66 -11.69
CA MET A 447 36.05 -23.89 -12.86
C MET A 447 35.39 -22.57 -12.44
N PHE A 448 35.74 -21.47 -13.12
CA PHE A 448 35.17 -20.14 -12.90
C PHE A 448 34.69 -19.50 -14.20
N ASP A 449 33.45 -19.03 -14.18
CA ASP A 449 32.99 -17.94 -15.04
C ASP A 449 33.49 -16.63 -14.42
N GLU A 450 34.39 -15.93 -15.11
CA GLU A 450 35.01 -14.71 -14.58
C GLU A 450 34.23 -13.43 -14.95
N LYS A 451 33.17 -13.52 -15.79
CA LYS A 451 32.53 -12.34 -16.41
C LYS A 451 31.01 -12.39 -16.60
N SER A 452 30.31 -13.35 -15.98
CA SER A 452 28.84 -13.41 -16.04
C SER A 452 28.16 -12.07 -15.76
N LYS A 453 27.25 -11.65 -16.65
CA LYS A 453 26.37 -10.49 -16.43
C LYS A 453 25.40 -10.65 -15.26
N TYR A 454 25.27 -11.84 -14.69
CA TYR A 454 24.36 -12.15 -13.58
C TYR A 454 25.02 -12.09 -12.19
N SER A 455 26.31 -11.73 -12.11
CA SER A 455 27.04 -11.65 -10.86
C SER A 455 28.14 -10.59 -10.93
N ASP A 456 28.21 -9.70 -9.93
CA ASP A 456 29.32 -8.73 -9.80
C ASP A 456 30.64 -9.43 -9.39
N GLU A 457 30.57 -10.68 -8.94
CA GLU A 457 31.71 -11.55 -8.63
C GLU A 457 31.83 -12.71 -9.63
N LYS A 458 33.03 -13.27 -9.78
CA LYS A 458 33.24 -14.51 -10.56
C LYS A 458 32.40 -15.67 -10.01
N VAL A 459 31.76 -16.43 -10.90
CA VAL A 459 30.86 -17.53 -10.52
C VAL A 459 31.63 -18.85 -10.52
N LYS A 460 31.61 -19.55 -9.38
CA LYS A 460 32.27 -20.84 -9.19
C LYS A 460 31.33 -21.98 -9.56
N PHE A 461 31.81 -22.93 -10.38
CA PHE A 461 31.14 -24.22 -10.58
C PHE A 461 31.49 -25.15 -9.41
N THR A 462 30.48 -25.84 -8.87
CA THR A 462 30.64 -26.75 -7.72
C THR A 462 30.29 -28.17 -8.14
N LEU A 463 31.01 -29.16 -7.62
CA LEU A 463 30.71 -30.57 -7.87
C LEU A 463 29.32 -30.89 -7.33
N ALA A 464 28.44 -31.45 -8.15
CA ALA A 464 27.05 -31.70 -7.80
C ALA A 464 26.94 -32.91 -6.84
N PRO A 465 25.94 -32.93 -5.93
CA PRO A 465 25.78 -34.03 -4.97
C PRO A 465 25.38 -35.35 -5.62
N LEU A 466 25.30 -36.42 -4.82
CA LEU A 466 24.70 -37.69 -5.23
C LEU A 466 23.22 -37.48 -5.59
N TYR A 467 22.80 -38.08 -6.70
CA TYR A 467 21.40 -38.15 -7.15
C TYR A 467 20.97 -39.59 -7.40
N SER A 468 19.75 -39.94 -7.02
CA SER A 468 19.26 -41.34 -7.09
C SER A 468 18.92 -41.84 -8.48
N ASP A 469 18.66 -40.96 -9.45
CA ASP A 469 18.43 -41.25 -10.86
C ASP A 469 19.72 -41.25 -11.71
N VAL A 470 20.89 -41.10 -11.09
CA VAL A 470 22.20 -41.10 -11.75
C VAL A 470 22.93 -42.43 -11.51
N LYS A 471 23.53 -42.99 -12.57
CA LYS A 471 24.49 -44.12 -12.45
C LYS A 471 25.92 -43.59 -12.34
N TYR A 472 26.55 -43.85 -11.20
CA TYR A 472 27.95 -43.49 -10.93
C TYR A 472 28.88 -44.67 -11.24
N GLU A 473 30.07 -44.38 -11.80
CA GLU A 473 31.19 -45.33 -11.86
C GLU A 473 31.87 -45.46 -10.48
N ASN A 474 31.87 -44.38 -9.69
CA ASN A 474 32.39 -44.36 -8.32
C ASN A 474 31.65 -43.28 -7.50
N THR A 475 30.98 -43.66 -6.43
CA THR A 475 30.18 -42.76 -5.58
C THR A 475 31.03 -41.88 -4.67
N ASP A 476 32.18 -42.35 -4.19
CA ASP A 476 33.05 -41.62 -3.26
C ASP A 476 33.69 -40.38 -3.91
N THR A 477 33.94 -40.47 -5.23
CA THR A 477 34.47 -39.39 -6.07
C THR A 477 33.40 -38.68 -6.90
N LEU A 478 32.14 -39.14 -6.83
CA LEU A 478 31.00 -38.64 -7.63
C LEU A 478 31.24 -38.76 -9.15
N ARG A 479 32.06 -39.73 -9.56
CA ARG A 479 32.40 -39.97 -10.97
C ARG A 479 31.25 -40.67 -11.69
N VAL A 480 30.78 -40.07 -12.77
CA VAL A 480 29.84 -40.68 -13.74
C VAL A 480 30.61 -41.11 -14.98
N LYS A 481 29.93 -41.78 -15.93
CA LYS A 481 30.60 -42.29 -17.11
C LYS A 481 31.34 -41.19 -17.89
N GLY A 482 32.67 -41.28 -17.90
CA GLY A 482 33.53 -40.34 -18.62
C GLY A 482 33.64 -38.93 -18.01
N GLY A 483 33.23 -38.70 -16.76
CA GLY A 483 33.32 -37.36 -16.18
C GLY A 483 32.63 -37.15 -14.83
N TYR A 484 32.23 -35.92 -14.58
CA TYR A 484 31.61 -35.45 -13.34
C TYR A 484 30.46 -34.47 -13.62
N ILE A 485 29.45 -34.45 -12.76
CA ILE A 485 28.35 -33.47 -12.82
C ILE A 485 28.73 -32.26 -11.96
N PHE A 486 28.65 -31.06 -12.52
CA PHE A 486 28.86 -29.79 -11.83
C PHE A 486 27.59 -28.92 -11.89
N ASN A 487 27.39 -28.06 -10.90
CA ASN A 487 26.33 -27.06 -10.89
C ASN A 487 26.86 -25.62 -10.79
N CYS A 488 26.09 -24.66 -11.32
CA CYS A 488 26.42 -23.24 -11.35
C CYS A 488 25.15 -22.41 -11.56
N GLY A 489 24.72 -21.61 -10.57
CA GLY A 489 23.40 -20.95 -10.59
C GLY A 489 23.31 -19.60 -11.31
N ASN A 490 24.45 -18.98 -11.66
CA ASN A 490 24.53 -17.58 -12.13
C ASN A 490 25.49 -17.41 -13.34
N THR A 491 25.86 -18.45 -14.08
CA THR A 491 26.69 -18.28 -15.30
C THR A 491 25.84 -17.77 -16.47
N ASP A 492 26.39 -16.88 -17.30
CA ASP A 492 25.80 -16.53 -18.61
C ASP A 492 26.46 -17.31 -19.77
N GLY A 493 27.37 -18.23 -19.46
CA GLY A 493 28.07 -19.10 -20.39
C GLY A 493 29.43 -18.56 -20.82
N GLY A 494 29.67 -18.46 -22.13
CA GLY A 494 30.88 -17.85 -22.67
C GLY A 494 32.16 -18.63 -22.36
N THR A 495 33.16 -17.98 -21.76
CA THR A 495 34.50 -18.57 -21.51
C THR A 495 34.69 -18.90 -20.03
N ILE A 496 34.71 -20.20 -19.73
CA ILE A 496 34.94 -20.73 -18.39
C ILE A 496 36.44 -21.04 -18.24
N SER A 497 37.07 -20.49 -17.20
CA SER A 497 38.48 -20.74 -16.89
C SER A 497 38.63 -21.92 -15.92
N LEU A 498 39.55 -22.84 -16.21
CA LEU A 498 39.90 -23.93 -15.30
C LEU A 498 41.16 -23.56 -14.51
N LYS A 499 41.10 -23.64 -13.19
CA LYS A 499 42.13 -23.15 -12.27
C LYS A 499 42.51 -24.22 -11.25
N MET A 500 43.76 -24.22 -10.82
CA MET A 500 44.23 -25.03 -9.70
C MET A 500 44.05 -24.23 -8.40
N GLY A 501 43.39 -24.82 -7.40
CA GLY A 501 43.31 -24.23 -6.06
C GLY A 501 44.48 -24.69 -5.20
N VAL A 502 45.21 -23.75 -4.56
CA VAL A 502 46.29 -24.08 -3.63
C VAL A 502 46.12 -23.31 -2.32
N GLN A 503 46.22 -24.01 -1.19
CA GLN A 503 46.29 -23.37 0.12
C GLN A 503 47.66 -22.73 0.34
N ARG A 504 47.69 -21.44 0.66
CA ARG A 504 48.90 -20.71 1.04
C ARG A 504 48.67 -19.99 2.37
N SER A 505 49.70 -19.93 3.21
CA SER A 505 49.64 -19.19 4.47
C SER A 505 49.83 -17.71 4.24
N LYS A 506 48.81 -16.90 4.55
CA LYS A 506 48.89 -15.43 4.60
C LYS A 506 49.05 -14.98 6.04
N TYR A 507 50.01 -14.11 6.31
CA TYR A 507 50.10 -13.38 7.58
C TYR A 507 49.33 -12.06 7.48
N ASP A 508 48.36 -11.84 8.36
CA ASP A 508 47.56 -10.62 8.40
C ASP A 508 47.15 -10.30 9.85
N ASN A 509 47.13 -9.02 10.21
CA ASN A 509 46.75 -8.51 11.54
C ASN A 509 47.26 -9.32 12.76
N GLY A 510 48.47 -9.88 12.70
CA GLY A 510 49.08 -10.66 13.79
C GLY A 510 48.94 -12.19 13.68
N TYR A 511 48.08 -12.70 12.79
CA TYR A 511 47.73 -14.11 12.67
C TYR A 511 48.08 -14.71 11.31
N TYR A 512 48.29 -16.03 11.26
CA TYR A 512 48.37 -16.78 10.01
C TYR A 512 46.99 -17.34 9.64
N TYR A 513 46.56 -17.07 8.41
CA TYR A 513 45.34 -17.60 7.81
C TYR A 513 45.71 -18.47 6.61
N SER A 514 44.97 -19.55 6.38
CA SER A 514 45.04 -20.28 5.10
C SER A 514 44.16 -19.57 4.08
N GLU A 515 44.73 -19.13 2.96
CA GLU A 515 43.98 -18.62 1.82
C GLU A 515 44.09 -19.58 0.62
N THR A 516 42.99 -19.74 -0.12
CA THR A 516 43.00 -20.50 -1.38
C THR A 516 43.36 -19.57 -2.53
N VAL A 517 44.59 -19.69 -3.03
CA VAL A 517 45.04 -18.99 -4.23
C VAL A 517 44.67 -19.82 -5.47
N TYR A 518 44.00 -19.17 -6.43
CA TYR A 518 43.58 -19.81 -7.68
C TYR A 518 44.58 -19.50 -8.79
N ILE A 519 45.36 -20.51 -9.17
CA ILE A 519 46.38 -20.44 -10.22
C ILE A 519 45.75 -20.82 -11.55
N ASP A 520 45.94 -19.97 -12.56
CA ASP A 520 45.40 -20.20 -13.90
C ASP A 520 46.14 -21.37 -14.59
N THR A 521 45.39 -22.34 -15.13
CA THR A 521 45.97 -23.43 -15.93
C THR A 521 46.22 -23.01 -17.37
N GLY A 522 45.58 -21.97 -17.87
CA GLY A 522 45.51 -21.63 -19.29
C GLY A 522 44.53 -22.50 -20.08
N ILE A 523 43.83 -23.44 -19.43
CA ILE A 523 42.74 -24.21 -20.03
C ILE A 523 41.45 -23.40 -19.90
N THR A 524 40.80 -23.17 -21.05
CA THR A 524 39.50 -22.49 -21.13
C THR A 524 38.49 -23.39 -21.83
N LEU A 525 37.28 -23.47 -21.27
CA LEU A 525 36.15 -24.21 -21.80
C LEU A 525 35.14 -23.20 -22.37
N SER A 526 34.50 -23.54 -23.48
CA SER A 526 33.51 -22.66 -24.14
C SER A 526 32.10 -23.20 -23.93
N LEU A 527 31.19 -22.33 -23.50
CA LEU A 527 29.77 -22.59 -23.36
C LEU A 527 28.97 -21.65 -24.29
N ILE A 528 27.78 -22.11 -24.71
CA ILE A 528 26.77 -21.25 -25.32
C ILE A 528 26.27 -20.20 -24.31
N ALA A 529 25.62 -19.15 -24.79
CA ALA A 529 25.05 -18.13 -23.91
C ALA A 529 23.79 -18.65 -23.21
N PHE A 530 23.71 -18.49 -21.88
CA PHE A 530 22.55 -18.89 -21.07
C PHE A 530 21.77 -17.69 -20.53
N LYS A 531 20.52 -17.95 -20.13
CA LYS A 531 19.65 -16.99 -19.45
C LYS A 531 19.44 -17.41 -18.00
N ASP A 532 19.39 -16.44 -17.10
CA ASP A 532 18.78 -16.66 -15.78
C ASP A 532 17.26 -16.86 -15.95
N ARG A 533 16.60 -17.40 -14.91
CA ARG A 533 15.15 -17.65 -14.94
C ARG A 533 14.34 -16.39 -15.29
N THR A 534 14.82 -15.23 -14.83
CA THR A 534 14.22 -13.91 -15.09
C THR A 534 14.27 -13.54 -16.58
N ASP A 535 15.46 -13.53 -17.19
CA ASP A 535 15.65 -13.19 -18.60
C ASP A 535 14.96 -14.21 -19.51
N TYR A 536 14.93 -15.50 -19.14
CA TYR A 536 14.20 -16.53 -19.88
C TYR A 536 12.70 -16.26 -19.94
N LEU A 537 12.06 -15.99 -18.80
CA LEU A 537 10.62 -15.71 -18.74
C LEU A 537 10.26 -14.41 -19.48
N ILE A 538 11.11 -13.39 -19.38
CA ILE A 538 10.97 -12.13 -20.13
C ILE A 538 11.04 -12.39 -21.65
N ASP A 539 12.11 -13.01 -22.11
CA ASP A 539 12.37 -13.30 -23.53
C ASP A 539 11.27 -14.16 -24.16
N LYS A 540 10.79 -15.17 -23.42
CA LYS A 540 9.76 -16.12 -23.87
C LYS A 540 8.36 -15.52 -24.00
N TYR A 541 7.95 -14.62 -23.09
CA TYR A 541 6.54 -14.19 -22.99
C TYR A 541 6.26 -12.72 -23.35
N VAL A 542 7.26 -11.84 -23.35
CA VAL A 542 7.06 -10.43 -23.72
C VAL A 542 6.66 -10.30 -25.18
N GLY A 543 7.42 -10.90 -26.10
CA GLY A 543 7.22 -10.73 -27.54
C GLY A 543 7.38 -9.27 -27.98
N ASP A 544 6.39 -8.72 -28.68
CA ASP A 544 6.36 -7.36 -29.22
C ASP A 544 5.75 -6.30 -28.26
N LYS A 545 5.28 -6.72 -27.08
CA LYS A 545 4.55 -5.85 -26.13
C LYS A 545 5.43 -4.70 -25.65
N THR A 546 4.92 -3.48 -25.71
CA THR A 546 5.67 -2.27 -25.30
C THR A 546 5.33 -1.75 -23.90
N ASP A 547 4.05 -1.83 -23.48
CA ASP A 547 3.63 -1.37 -22.15
C ASP A 547 4.20 -2.26 -21.04
N PHE A 548 4.48 -1.68 -19.87
CA PHE A 548 5.01 -2.41 -18.72
C PHE A 548 4.03 -3.46 -18.19
N PHE A 549 2.75 -3.12 -18.05
CA PHE A 549 1.77 -4.04 -17.47
C PHE A 549 1.34 -5.12 -18.47
N ASP A 550 1.29 -4.82 -19.76
CA ASP A 550 1.02 -5.84 -20.79
C ASP A 550 2.14 -6.90 -20.85
N LYS A 551 3.40 -6.50 -20.62
CA LYS A 551 4.53 -7.43 -20.43
C LYS A 551 4.34 -8.29 -19.19
N MET A 552 4.03 -7.66 -18.05
CA MET A 552 3.84 -8.35 -16.77
C MET A 552 2.69 -9.36 -16.82
N ASP A 553 1.54 -9.00 -17.42
CA ASP A 553 0.39 -9.89 -17.62
C ASP A 553 0.76 -11.12 -18.47
N ALA A 554 1.52 -10.91 -19.55
CA ALA A 554 1.93 -11.99 -20.44
C ALA A 554 2.90 -12.96 -19.74
N ILE A 555 3.87 -12.43 -18.99
CA ILE A 555 4.81 -13.25 -18.21
C ILE A 555 4.08 -13.98 -17.08
N GLN A 556 3.16 -13.32 -16.36
CA GLN A 556 2.31 -13.95 -15.34
C GLN A 556 1.56 -15.15 -15.91
N SER A 557 0.85 -14.98 -17.02
CA SER A 557 0.06 -16.05 -17.66
C SER A 557 0.94 -17.20 -18.14
N GLY A 558 2.05 -16.88 -18.82
CA GLY A 558 3.01 -17.87 -19.29
C GLY A 558 3.67 -18.65 -18.15
N PHE A 559 4.18 -17.94 -17.15
CA PHE A 559 4.84 -18.53 -15.98
C PHE A 559 3.86 -19.36 -15.14
N SER A 560 2.60 -18.94 -14.94
CA SER A 560 1.58 -19.78 -14.30
C SER A 560 1.30 -21.08 -15.05
N SER A 561 1.42 -21.09 -16.37
CA SER A 561 1.23 -22.31 -17.18
C SER A 561 2.41 -23.28 -17.11
N GLU A 562 3.62 -22.78 -16.81
CA GLU A 562 4.84 -23.59 -16.72
C GLU A 562 5.20 -23.97 -15.29
N CYS A 563 4.95 -23.11 -14.31
CA CYS A 563 5.40 -23.30 -12.95
C CYS A 563 4.82 -24.57 -12.34
N LEU A 564 5.71 -25.47 -11.91
CA LEU A 564 5.36 -26.63 -11.11
C LEU A 564 5.45 -26.26 -9.62
N TYR A 565 4.65 -26.90 -8.77
CA TYR A 565 4.73 -26.71 -7.33
C TYR A 565 5.93 -27.46 -6.76
N GLN A 566 6.10 -28.73 -7.19
CA GLN A 566 7.07 -29.66 -6.62
C GLN A 566 7.83 -30.44 -7.68
N GLY A 567 9.02 -30.93 -7.29
CA GLY A 567 9.81 -31.88 -8.06
C GLY A 567 9.52 -33.33 -7.66
N VAL A 568 10.27 -34.24 -8.27
CA VAL A 568 10.34 -35.68 -7.95
C VAL A 568 11.48 -35.94 -6.96
N TRP A 569 11.22 -36.81 -5.99
CA TRP A 569 12.20 -37.22 -4.97
C TRP A 569 12.03 -38.71 -4.68
N ILE A 570 13.11 -39.40 -4.31
CA ILE A 570 12.94 -40.74 -3.74
C ILE A 570 12.46 -40.57 -2.31
N ARG A 571 11.30 -41.16 -2.06
CA ARG A 571 10.62 -41.23 -0.77
C ARG A 571 11.58 -41.73 0.31
N GLY A 572 11.83 -40.90 1.32
CA GLY A 572 12.60 -41.25 2.50
C GLY A 572 11.89 -42.28 3.40
N GLU A 573 12.64 -42.86 4.34
CA GLU A 573 12.10 -43.77 5.34
C GLU A 573 11.11 -43.01 6.25
N LEU A 574 9.92 -43.59 6.49
CA LEU A 574 8.85 -42.94 7.24
C LEU A 574 8.99 -43.25 8.73
N HIS A 575 9.24 -42.23 9.54
CA HIS A 575 9.36 -42.34 10.99
C HIS A 575 8.21 -41.62 11.68
N LYS A 576 7.66 -42.21 12.74
CA LYS A 576 6.75 -41.52 13.68
C LYS A 576 7.62 -40.78 14.69
N SER A 577 7.40 -39.48 14.89
CA SER A 577 8.21 -38.65 15.78
C SER A 577 8.12 -39.10 17.23
N GLU A 578 9.25 -39.43 17.85
CA GLU A 578 9.31 -39.77 19.29
C GLU A 578 8.97 -38.58 20.20
N THR A 579 9.21 -37.35 19.72
CA THR A 579 9.00 -36.11 20.49
C THR A 579 7.68 -35.42 20.18
N SER A 580 6.96 -35.87 19.15
CA SER A 580 5.64 -35.39 18.73
C SER A 580 4.84 -36.55 18.11
N PRO A 581 4.56 -37.64 18.87
CA PRO A 581 4.04 -38.90 18.34
C PRO A 581 2.56 -38.88 17.96
N TYR A 582 1.84 -37.80 18.26
CA TYR A 582 0.41 -37.67 17.99
C TYR A 582 0.12 -36.66 16.88
N TYR A 583 -0.98 -36.87 16.16
CA TYR A 583 -1.54 -35.82 15.31
C TYR A 583 -1.85 -34.58 16.14
N GLY A 584 -1.62 -33.41 15.55
CA GLY A 584 -1.90 -32.14 16.23
C GLY A 584 -2.61 -31.17 15.31
N ILE A 585 -2.83 -29.98 15.85
CA ILE A 585 -3.35 -28.83 15.12
C ILE A 585 -2.32 -27.71 15.26
N SER A 586 -2.19 -26.85 14.25
CA SER A 586 -1.35 -25.66 14.31
C SER A 586 -1.91 -24.48 13.52
N THR A 587 -1.53 -23.26 13.92
CA THR A 587 -1.83 -22.01 13.20
C THR A 587 -1.24 -22.01 11.81
N SER A 588 -1.93 -21.43 10.83
CA SER A 588 -1.25 -20.98 9.61
C SER A 588 -0.44 -19.71 9.88
N PRO A 589 0.77 -19.56 9.32
CA PRO A 589 1.48 -18.28 9.28
C PRO A 589 0.99 -17.36 8.16
N HIS A 590 -0.04 -17.74 7.39
CA HIS A 590 -0.56 -17.01 6.24
C HIS A 590 -1.97 -16.46 6.51
N VAL A 591 -2.17 -15.17 6.18
CA VAL A 591 -3.41 -14.40 6.47
C VAL A 591 -4.69 -14.97 5.81
N ASP A 592 -4.54 -15.76 4.75
CA ASP A 592 -5.61 -16.34 3.93
C ASP A 592 -5.85 -17.84 4.18
N GLN A 593 -5.28 -18.39 5.25
CA GLN A 593 -5.36 -19.81 5.62
C GLN A 593 -5.62 -19.95 7.12
N ILE A 594 -6.37 -20.98 7.51
CA ILE A 594 -6.81 -21.23 8.89
C ILE A 594 -5.80 -22.09 9.68
N PHE A 595 -6.11 -23.37 9.90
CA PHE A 595 -5.32 -24.29 10.71
C PHE A 595 -4.94 -25.54 9.92
N TYR A 596 -3.77 -26.05 10.23
CA TYR A 596 -3.26 -27.31 9.70
C TYR A 596 -3.46 -28.42 10.72
N ILE A 597 -3.97 -29.57 10.26
CA ILE A 597 -3.76 -30.82 10.99
C ILE A 597 -2.33 -31.25 10.67
N GLN A 598 -1.50 -31.37 11.69
CA GLN A 598 -0.12 -31.83 11.55
C GLN A 598 -0.01 -33.34 11.76
N ASP A 599 0.83 -33.93 10.93
CA ASP A 599 1.13 -35.36 10.91
C ASP A 599 2.30 -35.65 11.86
N PRO A 600 2.22 -36.67 12.74
CA PRO A 600 3.35 -37.06 13.58
C PRO A 600 4.44 -37.81 12.79
N TYR A 601 4.15 -38.22 11.55
CA TYR A 601 5.12 -38.90 10.69
C TYR A 601 5.90 -37.89 9.85
N TYR A 602 7.21 -38.12 9.76
CA TYR A 602 8.14 -37.38 8.91
C TYR A 602 9.01 -38.38 8.13
N ARG A 603 9.66 -37.92 7.06
CA ARG A 603 10.58 -38.75 6.29
C ARG A 603 12.02 -38.34 6.51
N ASP A 604 12.86 -39.31 6.87
CA ASP A 604 14.31 -39.12 6.87
C ASP A 604 14.89 -39.35 5.48
N SER A 605 15.86 -38.52 5.12
CA SER A 605 16.74 -38.76 3.96
C SER A 605 16.04 -38.93 2.59
N SER A 606 14.94 -38.22 2.32
CA SER A 606 14.34 -38.16 0.97
C SER A 606 15.41 -37.78 -0.06
N LYS A 607 15.74 -38.70 -0.97
CA LYS A 607 16.94 -38.60 -1.81
C LYS A 607 16.66 -37.71 -3.04
N PRO A 608 17.55 -36.77 -3.38
CA PRO A 608 17.36 -35.91 -4.54
C PRO A 608 17.48 -36.69 -5.85
N MET A 609 16.69 -36.29 -6.85
CA MET A 609 16.80 -36.75 -8.23
C MET A 609 17.28 -35.58 -9.11
N LEU A 610 18.26 -35.82 -9.98
CA LEU A 610 18.83 -34.85 -10.90
C LEU A 610 17.75 -34.21 -11.77
N ILE A 611 16.79 -35.01 -12.27
CA ILE A 611 15.67 -34.51 -13.10
C ILE A 611 14.94 -33.32 -12.44
N SER A 612 14.75 -33.37 -11.12
CA SER A 612 14.14 -32.27 -10.38
C SER A 612 14.97 -31.00 -10.46
N TYR A 613 16.29 -31.09 -10.36
CA TYR A 613 17.19 -29.94 -10.38
C TYR A 613 17.45 -29.41 -11.80
N LEU A 614 17.25 -30.24 -12.82
CA LEU A 614 17.22 -29.80 -14.21
C LEU A 614 15.99 -28.92 -14.52
N TYR A 615 14.88 -29.05 -13.79
CA TYR A 615 13.72 -28.17 -13.95
C TYR A 615 13.81 -26.90 -13.07
N PRO A 616 13.99 -25.70 -13.65
CA PRO A 616 14.29 -24.49 -12.87
C PRO A 616 13.05 -23.68 -12.48
N LEU A 617 11.85 -24.00 -13.00
CA LEU A 617 10.61 -23.25 -12.79
C LEU A 617 9.68 -23.95 -11.78
N LYS A 618 10.20 -24.18 -10.58
CA LYS A 618 9.43 -24.71 -9.44
C LYS A 618 9.32 -23.65 -8.37
N TYR A 619 8.11 -23.21 -8.08
CA TYR A 619 7.86 -22.15 -7.11
C TYR A 619 6.56 -22.39 -6.35
N ASP A 620 6.65 -22.27 -5.03
CA ASP A 620 5.51 -22.25 -4.12
C ASP A 620 4.80 -20.88 -4.16
N SER A 621 3.85 -20.70 -3.25
CA SER A 621 3.07 -19.48 -3.10
C SER A 621 3.86 -18.25 -2.66
N ILE A 622 5.10 -18.38 -2.18
CA ILE A 622 5.97 -17.22 -1.84
C ILE A 622 6.95 -16.96 -2.99
N GLY A 623 7.51 -18.03 -3.54
CA GLY A 623 8.50 -18.00 -4.60
C GLY A 623 7.95 -17.46 -5.92
N PHE A 624 6.68 -17.76 -6.25
CA PHE A 624 6.07 -17.27 -7.49
C PHE A 624 5.89 -15.74 -7.49
N PRO A 625 5.19 -15.11 -6.51
CA PRO A 625 5.14 -13.65 -6.43
C PRO A 625 6.54 -13.04 -6.26
N SER A 626 7.46 -13.67 -5.53
CA SER A 626 8.86 -13.20 -5.46
C SER A 626 9.54 -13.13 -6.83
N MET A 627 9.36 -14.14 -7.69
CA MET A 627 9.84 -14.11 -9.09
C MET A 627 9.20 -12.96 -9.88
N MET A 628 7.90 -12.71 -9.72
CA MET A 628 7.22 -11.58 -10.35
C MET A 628 7.80 -10.21 -9.90
N THR A 629 8.21 -10.05 -8.64
CA THR A 629 8.92 -8.82 -8.21
C THR A 629 10.29 -8.65 -8.88
N GLY A 630 11.04 -9.75 -9.03
CA GLY A 630 12.33 -9.77 -9.72
C GLY A 630 12.20 -9.40 -11.20
N ILE A 631 11.19 -9.95 -11.87
CA ILE A 631 10.83 -9.63 -13.27
C ILE A 631 10.46 -8.15 -13.41
N ALA A 632 9.60 -7.61 -12.53
CA ALA A 632 9.23 -6.20 -12.56
C ALA A 632 10.45 -5.27 -12.43
N LYS A 633 11.38 -5.59 -11.52
CA LYS A 633 12.65 -4.86 -11.35
C LYS A 633 13.60 -5.00 -12.54
N ARG A 634 13.63 -6.16 -13.20
CA ARG A 634 14.45 -6.41 -14.40
C ARG A 634 13.91 -5.64 -15.62
N LEU A 635 12.58 -5.52 -15.76
CA LEU A 635 11.93 -4.75 -16.81
C LEU A 635 12.02 -3.23 -16.59
N GLU A 636 11.71 -2.75 -15.37
CA GLU A 636 11.71 -1.33 -15.01
C GLU A 636 12.26 -1.14 -13.58
N PRO A 637 13.55 -0.78 -13.41
CA PRO A 637 14.20 -0.69 -12.10
C PRO A 637 13.51 0.24 -11.09
N THR A 638 12.73 1.22 -11.56
CA THR A 638 11.97 2.18 -10.76
C THR A 638 10.57 1.70 -10.35
N ALA A 639 10.10 0.54 -10.82
CA ALA A 639 8.86 -0.07 -10.31
C ALA A 639 8.99 -0.40 -8.82
N THR A 640 7.91 -0.27 -8.06
CA THR A 640 7.84 -0.65 -6.64
C THR A 640 6.87 -1.80 -6.46
N TYR A 641 6.96 -2.51 -5.33
CA TYR A 641 6.03 -3.58 -5.00
C TYR A 641 5.74 -3.60 -3.49
N GLU A 642 4.55 -4.06 -3.13
CA GLU A 642 4.11 -4.30 -1.75
C GLU A 642 3.41 -5.67 -1.69
N TRP A 643 3.65 -6.46 -0.64
CA TRP A 643 2.98 -7.75 -0.48
C TRP A 643 1.51 -7.54 -0.10
N SER A 644 0.61 -8.36 -0.64
CA SER A 644 -0.82 -8.23 -0.35
C SER A 644 -1.10 -8.47 1.14
N THR A 645 -1.91 -7.61 1.73
CA THR A 645 -2.37 -7.75 3.12
C THR A 645 -3.50 -8.76 3.28
N SER A 646 -4.07 -9.27 2.17
CA SER A 646 -5.22 -10.20 2.18
C SER A 646 -4.91 -11.61 1.66
N ALA A 647 -3.74 -11.83 1.04
CA ALA A 647 -3.33 -13.15 0.56
C ALA A 647 -1.80 -13.26 0.42
N HIS A 648 -1.19 -14.29 1.03
CA HIS A 648 0.26 -14.47 1.00
C HIS A 648 0.82 -14.76 -0.41
N TYR A 649 -0.02 -15.29 -1.31
CA TYR A 649 0.39 -15.66 -2.67
C TYR A 649 0.37 -14.50 -3.67
N LEU A 650 0.13 -13.26 -3.22
CA LEU A 650 -0.05 -12.09 -4.08
C LEU A 650 0.87 -10.92 -3.71
N VAL A 651 1.28 -10.17 -4.73
CA VAL A 651 2.09 -8.95 -4.62
C VAL A 651 1.55 -7.86 -5.56
N ASP A 652 1.39 -6.65 -5.03
CA ASP A 652 0.94 -5.47 -5.78
C ASP A 652 2.14 -4.73 -6.36
N ILE A 653 2.18 -4.61 -7.69
CA ILE A 653 3.29 -4.00 -8.44
C ILE A 653 2.83 -2.65 -9.00
N THR A 654 3.57 -1.60 -8.65
CA THR A 654 3.24 -0.21 -8.97
C THR A 654 4.28 0.41 -9.90
N PHE A 655 3.83 0.99 -11.01
CA PHE A 655 4.65 1.70 -11.98
C PHE A 655 3.88 2.87 -12.60
N ASN A 656 4.53 4.04 -12.70
CA ASN A 656 3.93 5.28 -13.22
C ASN A 656 2.57 5.68 -12.59
N GLY A 657 2.31 5.28 -11.34
CA GLY A 657 1.07 5.59 -10.62
C GLY A 657 -0.13 4.70 -10.95
N LYS A 658 0.09 3.60 -11.68
CA LYS A 658 -0.86 2.49 -11.83
C LYS A 658 -0.32 1.30 -11.03
N THR A 659 -1.23 0.52 -10.43
CA THR A 659 -0.93 -0.67 -9.63
C THR A 659 -1.70 -1.86 -10.19
N LYS A 660 -1.10 -3.05 -10.13
CA LYS A 660 -1.73 -4.33 -10.46
C LYS A 660 -1.17 -5.44 -9.57
N THR A 661 -2.02 -6.37 -9.20
CA THR A 661 -1.68 -7.56 -8.40
C THR A 661 -1.20 -8.70 -9.28
N TYR A 662 -0.14 -9.38 -8.84
CA TYR A 662 0.48 -10.54 -9.49
C TYR A 662 0.80 -11.62 -8.45
N GLY A 663 1.00 -12.88 -8.87
CA GLY A 663 1.31 -13.97 -7.95
C GLY A 663 0.60 -15.29 -8.29
N GLY A 664 0.40 -16.14 -7.29
CA GLY A 664 -0.06 -17.51 -7.41
C GLY A 664 0.97 -18.49 -6.87
N ALA A 665 0.90 -19.74 -7.34
CA ALA A 665 1.89 -20.78 -7.08
C ALA A 665 2.01 -21.67 -8.34
N GLY A 666 3.01 -22.55 -8.37
CA GLY A 666 3.04 -23.63 -9.35
C GLY A 666 1.93 -24.67 -9.11
N HIS A 667 1.67 -25.51 -10.12
CA HIS A 667 0.63 -26.55 -10.06
C HIS A 667 1.24 -27.93 -10.35
N GLY A 668 1.04 -28.88 -9.41
CA GLY A 668 1.53 -30.26 -9.55
C GLY A 668 3.03 -30.35 -9.84
N GLY A 669 3.41 -31.26 -10.73
CA GLY A 669 4.79 -31.49 -11.13
C GLY A 669 5.22 -32.91 -10.84
N GLY A 670 6.14 -33.10 -9.90
CA GLY A 670 6.52 -34.43 -9.42
C GLY A 670 5.70 -34.91 -8.21
N GLN A 671 6.18 -35.98 -7.59
CA GLN A 671 5.77 -36.48 -6.28
C GLN A 671 6.91 -37.28 -5.64
N GLU A 672 6.73 -37.76 -4.40
CA GLU A 672 7.65 -38.73 -3.79
C GLU A 672 7.37 -40.15 -4.32
N ILE A 673 8.40 -40.78 -4.90
CA ILE A 673 8.33 -42.11 -5.54
C ILE A 673 9.23 -43.12 -4.83
N THR A 674 9.08 -44.43 -5.09
CA THR A 674 10.05 -45.44 -4.62
C THR A 674 11.25 -45.56 -5.58
N GLU A 675 12.35 -46.16 -5.12
CA GLU A 675 13.55 -46.36 -5.97
C GLU A 675 13.30 -47.31 -7.16
N SER A 676 12.30 -48.20 -7.05
CA SER A 676 11.82 -49.05 -8.16
C SER A 676 11.00 -48.29 -9.21
N ASP A 677 10.49 -47.10 -8.90
CA ASP A 677 9.64 -46.30 -9.81
C ASP A 677 10.46 -45.36 -10.71
N ILE A 678 11.80 -45.41 -10.67
CA ILE A 678 12.68 -44.54 -11.46
C ILE A 678 12.62 -44.94 -12.95
N ILE A 679 11.81 -44.19 -13.71
CA ILE A 679 11.62 -44.34 -15.17
C ILE A 679 12.86 -43.85 -15.94
N TYR A 680 13.45 -42.73 -15.51
CA TYR A 680 14.54 -42.06 -16.21
C TYR A 680 15.88 -42.24 -15.49
N TRP A 681 16.87 -42.81 -16.19
CA TRP A 681 18.21 -43.04 -15.67
C TRP A 681 19.26 -42.24 -16.46
N TYR A 682 20.03 -41.40 -15.76
CA TYR A 682 21.16 -40.66 -16.30
C TYR A 682 22.43 -41.51 -16.16
N LYS A 683 22.88 -42.12 -17.26
CA LYS A 683 24.01 -43.05 -17.29
C LYS A 683 25.31 -42.39 -17.76
N PHE A 684 25.19 -41.34 -18.59
CA PHE A 684 26.30 -40.64 -19.24
C PHE A 684 27.12 -41.54 -20.19
N ASP A 685 26.58 -42.70 -20.58
CA ASP A 685 27.24 -43.69 -21.43
C ASP A 685 26.93 -43.50 -22.93
N GLY A 686 26.00 -42.60 -23.25
CA GLY A 686 25.61 -42.30 -24.63
C GLY A 686 24.71 -43.36 -25.28
N SER A 687 24.14 -44.27 -24.49
CA SER A 687 23.19 -45.26 -24.99
C SER A 687 21.88 -44.61 -25.48
N SER A 688 21.06 -45.37 -26.21
CA SER A 688 19.77 -44.88 -26.71
C SER A 688 18.75 -44.63 -25.59
N ASP A 689 18.88 -45.34 -24.47
CA ASP A 689 18.04 -45.29 -23.27
C ASP A 689 18.64 -44.45 -22.13
N ASP A 690 19.78 -43.78 -22.35
CA ASP A 690 20.36 -42.81 -21.43
C ASP A 690 19.57 -41.49 -21.45
N ALA A 691 19.08 -41.06 -20.27
CA ALA A 691 18.40 -39.78 -20.11
C ALA A 691 19.35 -38.56 -20.23
N CYS A 692 20.68 -38.77 -20.24
CA CYS A 692 21.68 -37.74 -20.48
C CYS A 692 21.66 -37.22 -21.92
N ARG A 693 20.76 -36.28 -22.19
CA ARG A 693 20.74 -35.44 -23.40
C ARG A 693 20.44 -34.00 -23.00
N THR A 694 21.00 -33.04 -23.73
CA THR A 694 20.64 -31.63 -23.54
C THR A 694 19.19 -31.44 -24.01
N LYS A 695 18.29 -31.23 -23.04
CA LYS A 695 16.84 -31.10 -23.28
C LYS A 695 16.39 -29.65 -23.16
N ASP A 696 15.26 -29.33 -23.79
CA ASP A 696 14.58 -28.07 -23.51
C ASP A 696 13.80 -28.13 -22.18
N ILE A 697 13.39 -26.95 -21.69
CA ILE A 697 12.73 -26.82 -20.38
C ILE A 697 11.32 -27.45 -20.39
N ALA A 698 10.65 -27.51 -21.54
CA ALA A 698 9.31 -28.12 -21.66
C ALA A 698 9.38 -29.65 -21.69
N GLU A 699 10.40 -30.24 -22.33
CA GLU A 699 10.68 -31.68 -22.25
C GLU A 699 10.91 -32.11 -20.78
N ILE A 700 11.81 -31.40 -20.08
CA ILE A 700 12.12 -31.70 -18.67
C ILE A 700 10.87 -31.53 -17.79
N LYS A 701 10.01 -30.52 -18.06
CA LYS A 701 8.71 -30.37 -17.39
C LYS A 701 7.83 -31.61 -17.60
N SER A 702 7.71 -32.10 -18.83
CA SER A 702 6.91 -33.29 -19.16
C SER A 702 7.41 -34.51 -18.38
N MET A 703 8.72 -34.77 -18.39
CA MET A 703 9.32 -35.90 -17.69
C MET A 703 9.10 -35.82 -16.16
N VAL A 704 9.11 -34.62 -15.57
CA VAL A 704 8.72 -34.41 -14.16
C VAL A 704 7.23 -34.69 -13.95
N CYS A 705 6.36 -34.22 -14.84
CA CYS A 705 4.90 -34.46 -14.79
C CYS A 705 4.52 -35.94 -14.94
N GLU A 706 5.28 -36.75 -15.69
CA GLU A 706 5.06 -38.19 -15.81
C GLU A 706 5.22 -38.90 -14.47
N TYR A 707 6.23 -38.54 -13.68
CA TYR A 707 6.35 -39.04 -12.30
C TYR A 707 5.16 -38.60 -11.43
N GLY A 708 4.66 -37.38 -11.59
CA GLY A 708 3.46 -36.88 -10.91
C GLY A 708 2.16 -37.60 -11.29
N ALA A 709 2.15 -38.41 -12.36
CA ALA A 709 1.00 -39.22 -12.79
C ALA A 709 1.05 -40.68 -12.29
N LEU A 710 2.13 -41.09 -11.61
CA LEU A 710 2.24 -42.45 -11.04
C LEU A 710 1.27 -42.66 -9.87
N THR A 711 0.75 -43.87 -9.74
CA THR A 711 0.00 -44.29 -8.54
C THR A 711 0.98 -44.85 -7.52
N ILE A 712 1.35 -44.06 -6.51
CA ILE A 712 2.26 -44.51 -5.46
C ILE A 712 1.44 -45.04 -4.26
N PRO A 713 1.68 -46.27 -3.77
CA PRO A 713 0.99 -46.80 -2.60
C PRO A 713 1.17 -45.94 -1.34
N THR A 714 0.13 -45.88 -0.52
CA THR A 714 0.22 -45.32 0.84
C THR A 714 0.99 -46.29 1.73
N ASP A 715 2.14 -45.86 2.25
CA ASP A 715 3.01 -46.58 3.19
C ASP A 715 2.75 -46.21 4.66
N LYS A 716 1.63 -45.53 4.91
CA LYS A 716 1.20 -44.96 6.19
C LYS A 716 -0.19 -45.49 6.54
N ASP A 717 -0.39 -45.88 7.79
CA ASP A 717 -1.73 -46.18 8.31
C ASP A 717 -2.49 -44.88 8.63
N GLU A 718 -3.59 -44.65 7.94
CA GLU A 718 -4.45 -43.46 8.10
C GLU A 718 -5.71 -43.74 8.94
N SER A 719 -5.89 -44.95 9.48
CA SER A 719 -7.04 -45.26 10.35
C SER A 719 -7.09 -44.36 11.60
N GLU A 720 -5.92 -44.11 12.20
CA GLU A 720 -5.73 -43.19 13.32
C GLU A 720 -5.75 -41.70 12.91
N ALA A 721 -5.71 -41.36 11.62
CA ALA A 721 -5.52 -39.98 11.15
C ALA A 721 -6.57 -39.02 11.71
N LEU A 722 -6.11 -37.89 12.26
CA LEU A 722 -7.00 -36.85 12.77
C LEU A 722 -7.69 -36.15 11.60
N THR A 723 -9.00 -35.91 11.72
CA THR A 723 -9.80 -35.19 10.73
C THR A 723 -10.63 -34.11 11.41
N TRP A 724 -11.01 -33.06 10.69
CA TRP A 724 -11.86 -31.99 11.26
C TRP A 724 -13.18 -32.51 11.84
N ALA A 725 -13.78 -33.54 11.21
CA ALA A 725 -14.94 -34.24 11.76
C ALA A 725 -14.65 -34.98 13.08
N LYS A 726 -13.48 -35.63 13.23
CA LYS A 726 -13.04 -36.24 14.51
C LYS A 726 -12.82 -35.16 15.57
N VAL A 727 -12.14 -34.05 15.23
CA VAL A 727 -11.90 -32.89 16.12
C VAL A 727 -13.22 -32.30 16.63
N ARG A 728 -14.13 -31.88 15.74
CA ARG A 728 -15.44 -31.30 16.13
C ARG A 728 -16.23 -32.21 17.07
N LYS A 729 -16.27 -33.51 16.76
CA LYS A 729 -16.98 -34.51 17.59
C LYS A 729 -16.38 -34.64 19.00
N GLN A 730 -15.07 -34.43 19.15
CA GLN A 730 -14.35 -34.60 20.41
C GLN A 730 -14.29 -33.31 21.25
N VAL A 731 -14.14 -32.15 20.60
CA VAL A 731 -14.10 -30.82 21.22
C VAL A 731 -15.49 -30.44 21.72
N GLY A 732 -16.46 -30.37 20.81
CA GLY A 732 -17.82 -29.92 21.10
C GLY A 732 -17.95 -28.42 21.37
N GLU A 733 -19.14 -27.89 21.07
CA GLU A 733 -19.46 -26.46 21.17
C GLU A 733 -19.03 -25.88 22.54
N GLY A 734 -18.33 -24.75 22.49
CA GLY A 734 -17.99 -23.99 23.69
C GLY A 734 -16.72 -24.43 24.43
N LYS A 735 -15.83 -25.19 23.78
CA LYS A 735 -14.55 -25.63 24.37
C LYS A 735 -13.35 -24.98 23.71
N TYR A 736 -12.36 -24.68 24.53
CA TYR A 736 -11.05 -24.25 24.06
C TYR A 736 -10.21 -25.45 23.58
N VAL A 737 -9.37 -25.21 22.58
CA VAL A 737 -8.41 -26.14 21.98
C VAL A 737 -7.03 -25.49 22.05
N ARG A 738 -6.03 -26.16 22.62
CA ARG A 738 -4.62 -25.73 22.61
C ARG A 738 -3.88 -26.40 21.46
N LEU A 739 -3.21 -25.59 20.65
CA LEU A 739 -2.54 -25.97 19.40
C LEU A 739 -1.17 -25.29 19.29
N ILE A 740 -0.30 -25.79 18.41
CA ILE A 740 1.07 -25.29 18.25
C ILE A 740 1.11 -24.06 17.33
N LEU A 741 2.01 -23.12 17.61
CA LEU A 741 2.35 -22.04 16.67
C LEU A 741 3.38 -22.52 15.62
N LEU A 742 3.10 -22.32 14.33
CA LEU A 742 4.09 -22.46 13.24
C LEU A 742 4.89 -21.16 13.10
N THR A 743 6.19 -21.20 13.43
CA THR A 743 7.02 -19.99 13.57
C THR A 743 8.08 -19.77 12.48
N SER A 744 8.27 -20.74 11.57
CA SER A 744 9.45 -20.84 10.71
C SER A 744 9.48 -19.95 9.45
N ILE A 745 8.35 -19.43 8.97
CA ILE A 745 8.30 -18.72 7.66
C ILE A 745 8.60 -17.22 7.77
N PHE A 746 8.28 -16.57 8.90
CA PHE A 746 8.45 -15.12 9.10
C PHE A 746 9.34 -14.74 10.31
N GLY A 747 10.22 -15.64 10.73
CA GLY A 747 11.28 -15.34 11.72
C GLY A 747 10.83 -15.33 13.19
N GLY A 748 9.79 -16.08 13.56
CA GLY A 748 9.44 -16.30 14.97
C GLY A 748 10.44 -17.28 15.63
N SER A 749 10.95 -16.94 16.81
CA SER A 749 12.05 -17.69 17.45
C SER A 749 11.66 -18.41 18.75
N SER A 750 10.40 -18.84 18.90
CA SER A 750 9.91 -19.46 20.14
C SER A 750 8.90 -20.58 19.89
N ILE A 751 8.97 -21.62 20.72
CA ILE A 751 7.88 -22.59 20.88
C ILE A 751 6.79 -21.88 21.69
N GLY A 752 5.59 -21.78 21.12
CA GLY A 752 4.41 -21.22 21.79
C GLY A 752 3.15 -21.96 21.40
N TYR A 753 2.07 -21.70 22.12
CA TYR A 753 0.74 -22.23 21.86
C TYR A 753 -0.26 -21.08 21.70
N THR A 754 -1.31 -21.32 20.93
CA THR A 754 -2.51 -20.47 20.94
C THR A 754 -3.74 -21.30 21.30
N TYR A 755 -4.86 -20.61 21.50
CA TYR A 755 -6.14 -21.19 21.86
C TYR A 755 -7.18 -20.91 20.78
N LEU A 756 -7.75 -21.96 20.20
CA LEU A 756 -8.99 -21.86 19.44
C LEU A 756 -10.17 -22.16 20.34
N TYR A 757 -11.35 -21.74 19.89
CA TYR A 757 -12.60 -21.91 20.62
C TYR A 757 -13.68 -22.45 19.70
N ASP A 758 -14.26 -23.61 19.99
CA ASP A 758 -15.31 -24.19 19.15
C ASP A 758 -16.60 -23.35 19.19
N ASP A 759 -16.90 -22.70 18.06
CA ASP A 759 -18.05 -21.84 17.85
C ASP A 759 -19.34 -22.62 17.55
N GLY A 760 -19.26 -23.94 17.37
CA GLY A 760 -20.39 -24.80 17.01
C GLY A 760 -20.76 -24.76 15.52
N SER A 761 -19.97 -24.10 14.67
CA SER A 761 -20.15 -24.13 13.22
C SER A 761 -19.99 -25.55 12.66
N THR A 762 -20.55 -25.79 11.48
CA THR A 762 -20.40 -27.04 10.71
C THR A 762 -19.87 -26.83 9.29
N THR A 763 -19.56 -25.58 8.89
CA THR A 763 -19.02 -25.31 7.57
C THR A 763 -17.55 -25.71 7.50
N GLU A 764 -17.13 -26.31 6.40
CA GLU A 764 -15.73 -26.71 6.14
C GLU A 764 -15.30 -26.11 4.80
N GLY A 765 -14.29 -25.23 4.80
CA GLY A 765 -13.62 -24.76 3.58
C GLY A 765 -13.96 -23.35 3.06
N SER A 766 -14.61 -22.47 3.82
CA SER A 766 -14.69 -21.03 3.47
C SER A 766 -13.49 -20.24 4.02
N GLN A 767 -13.01 -19.25 3.27
CA GLN A 767 -11.93 -18.35 3.70
C GLN A 767 -12.42 -17.39 4.80
N GLY A 768 -12.25 -17.77 6.07
CA GLY A 768 -12.14 -16.82 7.19
C GLY A 768 -13.43 -16.27 7.84
N TRP A 769 -14.62 -16.80 7.53
CA TRP A 769 -15.86 -16.32 8.17
C TRP A 769 -16.73 -17.47 8.69
N GLY A 770 -16.72 -17.65 10.02
CA GLY A 770 -17.68 -18.50 10.76
C GLY A 770 -17.30 -19.98 10.92
N ASN A 771 -16.05 -20.31 11.23
CA ASN A 771 -15.59 -21.67 11.54
C ASN A 771 -14.73 -21.67 12.82
N ILE A 772 -14.77 -22.77 13.60
CA ILE A 772 -14.00 -23.07 14.84
C ILE A 772 -12.89 -22.05 15.13
N GLY A 773 -13.17 -21.15 16.07
CA GLY A 773 -12.14 -20.40 16.78
C GLY A 773 -11.46 -19.27 16.03
N HIS A 774 -11.96 -18.86 14.86
CA HIS A 774 -11.38 -17.74 14.13
C HIS A 774 -11.40 -16.45 14.97
N MET A 775 -10.23 -16.06 15.48
CA MET A 775 -10.04 -14.93 16.40
C MET A 775 -8.93 -14.04 15.84
N TYR A 776 -9.30 -13.21 14.87
CA TYR A 776 -8.40 -12.28 14.20
C TYR A 776 -8.48 -10.89 14.83
N ASN A 777 -7.35 -10.36 15.30
CA ASN A 777 -7.22 -8.98 15.82
C ASN A 777 -8.35 -8.59 16.81
N THR A 778 -8.66 -9.48 17.76
CA THR A 778 -9.86 -9.40 18.60
C THR A 778 -9.57 -9.71 20.07
N TRP A 779 -10.37 -9.12 20.96
CA TRP A 779 -10.43 -9.46 22.38
C TRP A 779 -11.57 -10.44 22.66
N PHE A 780 -11.26 -11.55 23.36
CA PHE A 780 -12.23 -12.56 23.78
C PHE A 780 -11.88 -13.13 25.17
N GLU A 781 -12.88 -13.18 26.06
CA GLU A 781 -12.78 -13.70 27.45
C GLU A 781 -11.54 -13.22 28.27
N GLY A 782 -11.06 -12.00 28.05
CA GLY A 782 -9.90 -11.48 28.78
C GLY A 782 -8.54 -11.65 28.06
N ARG A 783 -8.52 -12.15 26.82
CA ARG A 783 -7.32 -12.46 26.03
C ARG A 783 -7.36 -11.79 24.67
N TYR A 784 -6.20 -11.37 24.18
CA TYR A 784 -6.03 -10.78 22.85
C TYR A 784 -5.44 -11.79 21.87
N TYR A 785 -6.05 -11.86 20.69
CA TYR A 785 -5.56 -12.62 19.54
C TYR A 785 -5.21 -11.66 18.43
N ASN A 786 -3.96 -11.70 17.97
CA ASN A 786 -3.47 -10.75 16.98
C ASN A 786 -3.92 -11.11 15.53
N LYS A 787 -3.42 -10.37 14.54
CA LYS A 787 -3.70 -10.60 13.11
C LYS A 787 -3.21 -11.95 12.53
N TRP A 788 -2.55 -12.77 13.33
CA TRP A 788 -2.11 -14.13 13.01
C TRP A 788 -2.81 -15.18 13.89
N GLU A 789 -3.87 -14.79 14.60
CA GLU A 789 -4.61 -15.63 15.55
C GLU A 789 -3.75 -16.13 16.74
N TYR A 790 -2.61 -15.48 16.98
CA TYR A 790 -1.75 -15.80 18.12
C TYR A 790 -2.31 -15.11 19.37
N TYR A 791 -2.63 -15.92 20.38
CA TYR A 791 -2.72 -15.46 21.76
C TYR A 791 -1.43 -14.71 22.10
N TYR A 792 -1.55 -13.46 22.56
CA TYR A 792 -0.42 -12.59 22.86
C TYR A 792 -0.37 -12.26 24.35
N PRO A 793 0.42 -13.00 25.15
CA PRO A 793 0.47 -12.79 26.59
C PRO A 793 0.92 -11.39 26.98
N GLY A 794 0.26 -10.79 27.97
CA GLY A 794 0.61 -9.47 28.47
C GLY A 794 0.16 -8.29 27.61
N ALA A 795 -0.71 -8.51 26.61
CA ALA A 795 -1.42 -7.42 25.92
C ALA A 795 -2.24 -6.60 26.91
N THR A 796 -2.26 -5.27 26.75
CA THR A 796 -3.21 -4.38 27.47
C THR A 796 -4.22 -3.80 26.49
N PHE A 797 -5.46 -3.59 26.95
CA PHE A 797 -6.56 -3.19 26.08
C PHE A 797 -6.26 -1.86 25.36
N GLU A 798 -5.91 -0.81 26.10
CA GLU A 798 -5.64 0.53 25.55
C GLU A 798 -4.53 0.52 24.51
N LYS A 799 -3.47 -0.28 24.72
CA LYS A 799 -2.34 -0.32 23.79
C LYS A 799 -2.72 -0.99 22.47
N THR A 800 -3.53 -2.05 22.52
CA THR A 800 -4.06 -2.66 21.30
C THR A 800 -4.99 -1.71 20.53
N VAL A 801 -5.81 -0.91 21.22
CA VAL A 801 -6.65 0.11 20.56
C VAL A 801 -5.82 1.17 19.85
N GLU A 802 -4.74 1.66 20.48
CA GLU A 802 -3.80 2.60 19.86
C GLU A 802 -3.13 2.01 18.61
N ASP A 803 -2.63 0.77 18.70
CA ASP A 803 -1.77 0.17 17.68
C ASP A 803 -2.54 -0.45 16.50
N VAL A 804 -3.68 -1.10 16.76
CA VAL A 804 -4.32 -2.03 15.82
C VAL A 804 -5.86 -2.02 15.82
N GLN A 805 -6.51 -1.21 16.65
CA GLN A 805 -7.97 -1.02 16.67
C GLN A 805 -8.75 -2.35 16.63
N PRO A 806 -8.57 -3.23 17.64
CA PRO A 806 -9.07 -4.59 17.60
C PRO A 806 -10.59 -4.63 17.73
N SER A 807 -11.22 -5.70 17.26
CA SER A 807 -12.63 -5.98 17.55
C SER A 807 -12.82 -6.55 18.97
N ILE A 808 -14.07 -6.62 19.41
CA ILE A 808 -14.45 -7.28 20.67
C ILE A 808 -15.43 -8.39 20.34
N THR A 809 -15.10 -9.63 20.67
CA THR A 809 -15.99 -10.78 20.50
C THR A 809 -16.66 -11.13 21.83
N ILE A 810 -17.98 -11.28 21.82
CA ILE A 810 -18.78 -11.67 22.99
C ILE A 810 -19.54 -12.96 22.68
N LYS A 811 -19.51 -13.90 23.64
CA LYS A 811 -20.35 -15.09 23.63
C LYS A 811 -21.70 -14.79 24.31
N ASP A 812 -22.77 -15.24 23.67
CA ASP A 812 -24.15 -15.14 24.14
C ASP A 812 -24.52 -13.73 24.67
N PRO A 813 -24.30 -12.66 23.85
CA PRO A 813 -24.53 -11.27 24.24
C PRO A 813 -26.01 -11.02 24.54
N VAL A 814 -26.26 -10.06 25.43
CA VAL A 814 -27.61 -9.55 25.70
C VAL A 814 -27.95 -8.51 24.63
N ILE A 815 -28.98 -8.77 23.83
CA ILE A 815 -29.52 -7.84 22.83
C ILE A 815 -30.96 -7.53 23.22
N ASN A 816 -31.26 -6.24 23.40
CA ASN A 816 -32.53 -5.78 23.96
C ASN A 816 -33.62 -5.77 22.89
N ILE A 817 -34.42 -6.84 22.83
CA ILE A 817 -35.65 -6.86 22.02
C ILE A 817 -36.82 -6.27 22.83
N PRO A 818 -37.64 -5.37 22.26
CA PRO A 818 -38.74 -4.73 22.99
C PRO A 818 -39.74 -5.74 23.57
N LYS A 819 -40.11 -5.55 24.85
CA LYS A 819 -41.04 -6.42 25.57
C LYS A 819 -42.50 -5.94 25.44
N ASP A 820 -42.91 -5.64 24.21
CA ASP A 820 -44.23 -5.07 23.89
C ASP A 820 -45.30 -6.12 23.51
N GLY A 821 -44.98 -7.41 23.66
CA GLY A 821 -45.89 -8.53 23.42
C GLY A 821 -45.96 -9.01 21.96
N LYS A 822 -45.19 -8.41 21.05
CA LYS A 822 -45.09 -8.86 19.65
C LYS A 822 -44.15 -10.06 19.50
N GLU A 823 -44.40 -10.85 18.46
CA GLU A 823 -43.44 -11.84 17.97
C GLU A 823 -42.47 -11.19 16.98
N TYR A 824 -41.18 -11.33 17.25
CA TYR A 824 -40.10 -10.81 16.43
C TYR A 824 -39.46 -11.91 15.60
N PHE A 825 -39.00 -11.54 14.41
CA PHE A 825 -38.46 -12.41 13.38
C PHE A 825 -37.08 -11.94 12.93
N MET A 826 -36.30 -12.89 12.43
CA MET A 826 -35.07 -12.65 11.69
C MET A 826 -35.00 -13.60 10.49
N TYR A 827 -34.39 -13.14 9.39
CA TYR A 827 -34.10 -14.00 8.25
C TYR A 827 -32.90 -14.90 8.54
N GLY A 828 -33.06 -16.22 8.38
CA GLY A 828 -32.00 -17.18 8.67
C GLY A 828 -32.05 -18.44 7.80
N THR A 829 -30.87 -18.91 7.39
CA THR A 829 -30.69 -20.14 6.63
C THR A 829 -30.69 -21.35 7.57
N ARG A 830 -31.54 -22.35 7.30
CA ARG A 830 -31.45 -23.69 7.92
C ARG A 830 -31.57 -24.78 6.87
N ILE A 831 -31.06 -25.97 7.17
CA ILE A 831 -31.26 -27.14 6.31
C ILE A 831 -32.67 -27.70 6.57
N GLU A 832 -33.52 -27.69 5.54
CA GLU A 832 -34.84 -28.30 5.53
C GLU A 832 -34.87 -29.33 4.38
N ASN A 833 -35.22 -30.58 4.68
CA ASN A 833 -35.23 -31.70 3.71
C ASN A 833 -33.93 -31.83 2.88
N GLY A 834 -32.77 -31.61 3.51
CA GLY A 834 -31.45 -31.70 2.86
C GLY A 834 -31.06 -30.51 1.97
N ARG A 835 -31.81 -29.40 2.01
CA ARG A 835 -31.47 -28.16 1.29
C ARG A 835 -31.41 -26.97 2.22
N TYR A 836 -30.49 -26.04 1.96
CA TYR A 836 -30.45 -24.75 2.65
C TYR A 836 -31.65 -23.89 2.25
N VAL A 837 -32.45 -23.45 3.23
CA VAL A 837 -33.64 -22.62 3.07
C VAL A 837 -33.49 -21.36 3.92
N TYR A 838 -33.34 -20.22 3.24
CA TYR A 838 -33.34 -18.88 3.81
C TYR A 838 -34.77 -18.34 3.86
N LYS A 839 -35.27 -18.04 5.06
CA LYS A 839 -36.60 -17.46 5.28
C LYS A 839 -36.65 -16.74 6.64
N ALA A 840 -37.65 -15.88 6.82
CA ALA A 840 -37.99 -15.28 8.11
C ALA A 840 -38.40 -16.37 9.12
N ARG A 841 -37.89 -16.30 10.35
CA ARG A 841 -38.15 -17.22 11.46
C ARG A 841 -38.30 -16.45 12.77
N PRO A 842 -39.11 -16.92 13.74
CA PRO A 842 -39.16 -16.32 15.07
C PRO A 842 -37.76 -16.26 15.70
N LEU A 843 -37.46 -15.21 16.48
CA LEU A 843 -36.12 -15.05 17.08
C LEU A 843 -35.71 -16.24 17.97
N SER A 844 -36.66 -16.95 18.58
CA SER A 844 -36.43 -18.18 19.32
C SER A 844 -35.87 -19.33 18.46
N GLU A 845 -36.26 -19.43 17.19
CA GLU A 845 -35.62 -20.33 16.22
C GLU A 845 -34.24 -19.81 15.75
N CYS A 846 -33.97 -18.52 15.91
CA CYS A 846 -32.67 -17.90 15.61
C CYS A 846 -31.71 -17.89 16.82
N GLY A 847 -32.07 -18.53 17.93
CA GLY A 847 -31.21 -18.67 19.11
C GLY A 847 -31.42 -17.60 20.19
N TYR A 848 -32.43 -16.74 20.09
CA TYR A 848 -32.78 -15.77 21.13
C TYR A 848 -33.54 -16.42 22.30
N ASP A 849 -33.05 -16.24 23.53
CA ASP A 849 -33.80 -16.50 24.75
C ASP A 849 -34.41 -15.20 25.27
N SER A 850 -35.73 -15.06 25.09
CA SER A 850 -36.51 -13.91 25.56
C SER A 850 -36.55 -13.74 27.08
N THR A 851 -36.17 -14.77 27.85
CA THR A 851 -36.09 -14.74 29.32
C THR A 851 -34.84 -13.99 29.78
N THR A 852 -33.69 -14.30 29.17
CA THR A 852 -32.39 -13.72 29.53
C THR A 852 -31.98 -12.54 28.63
N GLY A 853 -32.66 -12.34 27.51
CA GLY A 853 -32.30 -11.35 26.49
C GLY A 853 -31.08 -11.77 25.66
N LYS A 854 -30.65 -13.03 25.74
CA LYS A 854 -29.41 -13.48 25.10
C LYS A 854 -29.64 -14.07 23.72
N PHE A 855 -28.78 -13.73 22.76
CA PHE A 855 -28.67 -14.44 21.49
C PHE A 855 -27.56 -15.49 21.57
N LYS A 856 -27.90 -16.77 21.41
CA LYS A 856 -26.91 -17.84 21.38
C LYS A 856 -25.90 -17.62 20.24
N GLY A 857 -24.61 -17.78 20.53
CA GLY A 857 -23.52 -17.70 19.55
C GLY A 857 -22.45 -16.68 19.89
N TYR A 858 -21.61 -16.36 18.89
CA TYR A 858 -20.48 -15.44 19.02
C TYR A 858 -20.73 -14.24 18.11
N TYR A 859 -20.60 -13.05 18.68
CA TYR A 859 -20.89 -11.81 18.01
C TYR A 859 -19.70 -10.88 18.17
N THR A 860 -19.19 -10.39 17.04
CA THR A 860 -18.00 -9.55 16.98
C THR A 860 -18.45 -8.12 16.72
N TYR A 861 -18.17 -7.24 17.68
CA TYR A 861 -18.39 -5.82 17.59
C TYR A 861 -17.13 -5.20 16.96
N TYR A 862 -17.30 -4.44 15.88
CA TYR A 862 -16.17 -3.88 15.11
C TYR A 862 -15.92 -2.42 15.50
N TYR A 863 -14.65 -2.04 15.63
CA TYR A 863 -14.27 -0.69 16.04
C TYR A 863 -14.56 0.34 14.94
N HIS A 864 -15.25 1.41 15.31
CA HIS A 864 -15.57 2.56 14.46
C HIS A 864 -14.85 3.80 14.98
N ALA A 865 -13.72 4.14 14.34
CA ALA A 865 -12.84 5.23 14.76
C ALA A 865 -13.48 6.63 14.70
N ASP A 866 -14.59 6.81 13.96
CA ASP A 866 -15.38 8.03 13.94
C ASP A 866 -16.34 8.18 15.14
N LYS A 867 -16.64 7.06 15.82
CA LYS A 867 -17.50 6.98 17.01
C LYS A 867 -16.73 6.74 18.32
N GLU A 868 -15.48 6.29 18.23
CA GLU A 868 -14.67 5.77 19.35
C GLU A 868 -15.39 4.65 20.13
N ALA A 869 -16.13 3.80 19.39
CA ALA A 869 -16.98 2.73 19.90
C ALA A 869 -16.91 1.48 19.00
N TRP A 870 -17.44 0.36 19.49
CA TRP A 870 -17.58 -0.88 18.72
C TRP A 870 -19.06 -1.16 18.45
N ASP A 871 -19.41 -1.50 17.21
CA ASP A 871 -20.80 -1.79 16.84
C ASP A 871 -20.97 -3.21 16.29
N LEU A 872 -22.14 -3.81 16.55
CA LEU A 872 -22.68 -5.00 15.91
C LEU A 872 -23.69 -4.60 14.81
N ASN A 873 -23.27 -3.70 13.90
CA ASN A 873 -24.16 -3.01 12.95
C ASN A 873 -25.00 -3.96 12.07
N ASP A 874 -24.46 -5.12 11.70
CA ASP A 874 -25.14 -6.13 10.86
C ASP A 874 -26.51 -6.54 11.44
N PHE A 875 -26.71 -6.49 12.75
CA PHE A 875 -27.96 -6.89 13.39
C PHE A 875 -29.15 -5.96 13.10
N THR A 876 -28.88 -4.70 12.76
CA THR A 876 -29.93 -3.67 12.58
C THR A 876 -30.84 -3.93 11.39
N GLU A 877 -30.32 -4.53 10.31
CA GLU A 877 -31.07 -4.79 9.07
C GLU A 877 -31.89 -6.10 9.10
N TYR A 878 -31.79 -6.90 10.17
CA TYR A 878 -32.33 -8.26 10.18
C TYR A 878 -33.45 -8.53 11.20
N VAL A 879 -33.67 -7.68 12.20
CA VAL A 879 -34.69 -7.89 13.24
C VAL A 879 -35.93 -7.04 13.00
N PHE A 880 -37.10 -7.68 12.91
CA PHE A 880 -38.38 -7.04 12.61
C PHE A 880 -39.57 -7.76 13.25
N TYR A 881 -40.73 -7.10 13.29
CA TYR A 881 -42.02 -7.75 13.56
C TYR A 881 -42.94 -7.61 12.35
N LYS A 882 -44.09 -8.30 12.36
CA LYS A 882 -45.13 -8.14 11.34
C LYS A 882 -46.30 -7.34 11.90
N ASP A 883 -46.74 -6.32 11.17
CA ASP A 883 -47.91 -5.52 11.53
C ASP A 883 -49.23 -6.27 11.28
N GLU A 884 -50.36 -5.64 11.60
CA GLU A 884 -51.71 -6.20 11.44
C GLU A 884 -52.06 -6.57 9.98
N ASN A 885 -51.32 -6.03 8.99
CA ASN A 885 -51.46 -6.33 7.57
C ASN A 885 -50.42 -7.35 7.08
N GLY A 886 -49.59 -7.89 7.97
CA GLY A 886 -48.50 -8.81 7.66
C GLY A 886 -47.23 -8.15 7.09
N LYS A 887 -47.13 -6.82 7.13
CA LYS A 887 -45.97 -6.07 6.63
C LYS A 887 -44.84 -6.10 7.65
N GLU A 888 -43.61 -6.28 7.18
CA GLU A 888 -42.40 -6.28 8.00
C GLU A 888 -42.04 -4.85 8.46
N VAL A 889 -41.76 -4.70 9.76
CA VAL A 889 -41.38 -3.44 10.42
C VAL A 889 -40.12 -3.71 11.26
N TYR A 890 -39.00 -3.16 10.82
CA TYR A 890 -37.70 -3.25 11.49
C TYR A 890 -37.67 -2.41 12.78
N ILE A 891 -36.75 -2.76 13.68
CA ILE A 891 -36.54 -2.06 14.96
C ILE A 891 -35.22 -1.29 15.03
N ASP A 892 -34.64 -0.99 13.87
CA ASP A 892 -33.41 -0.21 13.68
C ASP A 892 -33.47 1.21 14.27
N ASP A 893 -34.66 1.76 14.52
CA ASP A 893 -34.89 3.05 15.20
C ASP A 893 -35.17 2.93 16.72
N ASN A 894 -35.19 1.73 17.31
CA ASN A 894 -35.44 1.55 18.75
C ASN A 894 -34.16 1.84 19.59
N GLU A 895 -34.24 2.78 20.53
CA GLU A 895 -33.08 3.23 21.32
C GLU A 895 -32.45 2.10 22.17
N GLU A 896 -33.25 1.32 22.91
CA GLU A 896 -32.73 0.23 23.77
C GLU A 896 -32.05 -0.90 22.96
N PHE A 897 -32.60 -1.21 21.78
CA PHE A 897 -32.02 -2.17 20.84
C PHE A 897 -30.67 -1.68 20.30
N LYS A 898 -30.61 -0.44 19.78
CA LYS A 898 -29.37 0.17 19.24
C LYS A 898 -28.27 0.26 20.29
N ASP A 899 -28.63 0.65 21.51
CA ASP A 899 -27.72 0.71 22.66
C ASP A 899 -27.07 -0.66 22.92
N SER A 900 -27.86 -1.75 22.94
CA SER A 900 -27.34 -3.12 23.09
C SER A 900 -26.48 -3.66 21.94
N LEU A 901 -26.47 -2.98 20.80
CA LEU A 901 -25.60 -3.29 19.65
C LEU A 901 -24.31 -2.45 19.64
N THR A 902 -24.14 -1.51 20.57
CA THR A 902 -22.97 -0.64 20.69
C THR A 902 -22.21 -0.95 21.98
N ILE A 903 -20.89 -0.84 21.97
CA ILE A 903 -20.03 -0.84 23.15
C ILE A 903 -19.19 0.44 23.09
N THR A 904 -19.38 1.34 24.05
CA THR A 904 -18.56 2.55 24.15
C THR A 904 -17.18 2.26 24.73
N MET A 905 -16.22 3.18 24.52
CA MET A 905 -14.89 3.14 25.14
C MET A 905 -14.92 2.93 26.66
N GLU A 906 -15.86 3.57 27.36
CA GLU A 906 -15.94 3.47 28.83
C GLU A 906 -16.53 2.11 29.28
N GLU A 907 -17.46 1.54 28.51
CA GLU A 907 -17.98 0.19 28.76
C GLU A 907 -16.93 -0.89 28.47
N ALA A 908 -16.20 -0.77 27.37
CA ALA A 908 -15.12 -1.69 27.02
C ALA A 908 -14.02 -1.73 28.09
N LYS A 909 -13.65 -0.57 28.66
CA LYS A 909 -12.76 -0.51 29.84
C LYS A 909 -13.40 -1.17 31.08
N ALA A 910 -14.67 -0.88 31.37
CA ALA A 910 -15.39 -1.45 32.50
C ALA A 910 -15.51 -2.99 32.44
N MET A 911 -15.50 -3.57 31.22
CA MET A 911 -15.48 -5.03 31.01
C MET A 911 -14.17 -5.71 31.47
N ASN A 912 -13.10 -4.95 31.71
CA ASN A 912 -11.75 -5.45 32.04
C ASN A 912 -11.26 -6.50 31.01
N LEU A 913 -11.18 -6.08 29.74
CA LEU A 913 -10.93 -6.95 28.59
C LEU A 913 -9.56 -7.63 28.57
N ASP A 914 -8.59 -7.20 29.38
CA ASP A 914 -7.25 -7.78 29.50
C ASP A 914 -6.99 -8.59 30.78
N LYS A 915 -8.03 -8.78 31.62
CA LYS A 915 -7.93 -9.47 32.93
C LYS A 915 -7.31 -10.89 32.90
N ASN A 916 -7.39 -11.60 31.77
CA ASN A 916 -6.88 -12.96 31.61
C ASN A 916 -5.69 -13.04 30.64
N THR A 917 -5.05 -11.91 30.31
CA THR A 917 -4.01 -11.82 29.27
C THR A 917 -2.73 -12.61 29.59
N ASN A 918 -2.59 -13.16 30.80
CA ASN A 918 -1.50 -14.06 31.20
C ASN A 918 -2.01 -15.39 31.78
N VAL A 919 -3.26 -15.78 31.49
CA VAL A 919 -3.94 -16.91 32.14
C VAL A 919 -4.61 -17.79 31.09
N ASP A 920 -4.13 -19.03 30.92
CA ASP A 920 -4.76 -20.00 30.01
C ASP A 920 -6.24 -20.26 30.39
N PRO A 921 -7.09 -20.74 29.46
CA PRO A 921 -8.46 -21.12 29.77
C PRO A 921 -8.57 -22.15 30.90
N SER A 922 -9.62 -22.05 31.71
CA SER A 922 -9.85 -22.94 32.86
C SER A 922 -10.08 -24.42 32.46
N SER A 923 -10.49 -24.67 31.21
CA SER A 923 -10.53 -26.01 30.62
C SER A 923 -10.35 -25.91 29.11
N PHE A 924 -9.45 -26.74 28.57
CA PHE A 924 -9.19 -26.86 27.14
C PHE A 924 -8.85 -28.31 26.77
N LEU A 925 -8.93 -28.63 25.48
CA LEU A 925 -8.43 -29.88 24.92
C LEU A 925 -7.08 -29.65 24.22
N ILE A 926 -6.17 -30.61 24.34
CA ILE A 926 -4.79 -30.49 23.85
C ILE A 926 -4.65 -31.22 22.51
N TYR A 927 -4.10 -30.51 21.51
CA TYR A 927 -3.75 -31.02 20.18
C TYR A 927 -2.33 -30.54 19.80
N ASP A 928 -1.40 -30.67 20.74
CA ASP A 928 -0.03 -30.14 20.67
C ASP A 928 1.01 -31.14 20.15
N MET A 929 0.57 -32.19 19.46
CA MET A 929 1.33 -33.35 18.97
C MET A 929 2.09 -34.17 20.04
N LYS A 930 2.18 -33.70 21.28
CA LYS A 930 2.88 -34.35 22.40
C LYS A 930 1.94 -35.16 23.29
N SER A 931 0.71 -34.69 23.44
CA SER A 931 -0.36 -35.37 24.18
C SER A 931 -1.30 -36.08 23.22
N GLU A 932 -2.00 -37.13 23.68
CA GLU A 932 -3.04 -37.78 22.88
C GLU A 932 -4.10 -36.74 22.46
N PRO A 933 -4.56 -36.72 21.19
CA PRO A 933 -5.44 -35.66 20.70
C PRO A 933 -6.72 -35.58 21.51
N GLY A 934 -7.02 -34.41 22.04
CA GLY A 934 -8.17 -34.19 22.91
C GLY A 934 -7.95 -34.53 24.40
N THR A 935 -6.71 -34.76 24.83
CA THR A 935 -6.34 -34.79 26.27
C THR A 935 -6.83 -33.52 26.96
N ARG A 936 -7.45 -33.64 28.14
CA ARG A 936 -7.93 -32.47 28.90
C ARG A 936 -6.77 -31.72 29.55
N GLY A 937 -6.61 -30.45 29.18
CA GLY A 937 -5.85 -29.46 29.93
C GLY A 937 -6.73 -28.68 30.89
N SER A 938 -6.15 -28.31 32.02
CA SER A 938 -6.74 -27.44 33.05
C SER A 938 -5.63 -26.66 33.73
N ASN A 939 -5.91 -25.40 34.07
CA ASN A 939 -5.11 -24.58 34.99
C ASN A 939 -5.52 -24.83 36.45
#